data_AF-A0A3L9M6Q9-F1
#
_entry.id   AF-A0A3L9M6Q9-F1
#
_cell.length_a   1.000
_cell.length_b   1.000
_cell.length_c   1.000
_cell.angle_alpha   90.00
_cell.angle_beta   90.00
_cell.angle_gamma   90.00
#
_symmetry.space_group_name_H-M   'P 1'
#
loop_
_entity.id
_entity.type
_entity.pdbx_description
1 polymer ?
#
loop_
_entity_poly.entity_id
_entity_poly.type
_entity_poly.pdbx_seq_one_letter_code
_entity_poly.pdbx_strand_id
1 'polypeptide(L)'
;MKNIYSFILALLLFVTVQAQNYPKITPLEGGLFFEDLHLDYYPINGIKPKSNCTISHSETRFKYFSYKANYNMAFAFDLISADPSFSFYVWKLEKDKLPESIFEDKTTITSHRSVEGDASTKGLKEDDAQICESYTVSNRNGYAKGFHGAEQLLEGETIVIAVYGNTIENPFAIKINVAEERTLNNFNNKCDTEGYTFDEIITAVTSHSGSSNVTLYQDQSFQTILPVGSTVATEQTIYAQVKDASGKLIYIYTIPISFKPNYLFFFNSASYEVCGPQFTINYDQIIRDNVTNHGDVNDFVIEYIELNGRRYADGEVISLSDHFTRIYGKVKYVGNSGCETSSTFDFSVRNIKYITDRNPIIETCNPTFKIDKLNLRLLTQVINDEDYDIKFYLPNGTEVFDGDNVTINGDQLVLNYIPVHYAIGCIGTTGTITINKTSTLPILDANLTACLVDLNQELIDQKIAEIKNGTTANLTFYYQGSLIQYNELLSTIRSNRNGTIEVRVEEGCPTTRQFNFNIKESSIALNREIIIIQEFCVEASSIINYTNQDLKQIALQNILNAGSISTYDFKFYDESNVEITSVNNLQAERRIKVVLKLNSEDCTVEFTIELIRVNKLEINNSSRELTASCDNTIIFTRESLIELFGNEVANYQTSVSLNQVYPIAFGSANQATFSIDFYEDVNCVTTKEVIINRGSELNVDLNSIQQEITNNPFRFCGTIDSTELQNYLDGYISRILIANPNLQTEQTVAQYVQAIIANNGVVSVKFLDPNQCGTKEVEFKYSAYPMLELDIDQNVFTCTGQLYVLDLSTYTIARVFDQNGTEIFGVRNQFSLAVGNYIVEVENEFGCITQKSLIVTTSPEPTIEEIILNLDSIEIIAHGNGGILEYSLDGKIWQSSNKFLGIQKGKSYTIYVRENGCALISISDIVYLNLPNFISPNGDGINDNWRPIGVNTNFNVRIQIFNRYGKIVYTAEGENVLNWNGTINNRPLNSDSYWYIIEYIDNKAVIKLKYQGYITIKSNK
;
A
#
# COMPACT_ATOMS: atom_id res chain seq x y z
N MET A 1 35.55 -37.36 -26.47
CA MET A 1 34.50 -37.47 -27.51
C MET A 1 34.53 -36.16 -28.28
N LYS A 2 35.30 -36.00 -29.38
CA LYS A 2 34.99 -36.35 -30.79
C LYS A 2 33.58 -35.86 -31.18
N ASN A 3 33.30 -35.04 -32.20
CA ASN A 3 34.03 -34.58 -33.40
C ASN A 3 33.21 -33.42 -34.05
N ILE A 4 33.77 -32.27 -34.48
CA ILE A 4 34.42 -31.90 -35.77
C ILE A 4 33.52 -31.09 -36.75
N TYR A 5 33.89 -29.81 -36.93
CA TYR A 5 34.04 -28.99 -38.15
C TYR A 5 33.39 -29.40 -39.50
N SER A 6 32.79 -28.40 -40.16
CA SER A 6 33.25 -27.95 -41.48
C SER A 6 33.04 -26.45 -41.71
N PHE A 7 34.17 -25.80 -41.96
CA PHE A 7 34.45 -24.42 -42.32
C PHE A 7 35.18 -24.54 -43.67
N ILE A 8 34.91 -23.66 -44.66
CA ILE A 8 35.89 -23.05 -45.60
C ILE A 8 35.25 -22.49 -46.90
N LEU A 9 35.65 -21.23 -47.21
CA LEU A 9 35.68 -20.44 -48.48
C LEU A 9 34.39 -19.70 -48.90
N ALA A 10 34.35 -18.38 -49.14
CA ALA A 10 35.43 -17.42 -49.41
C ALA A 10 35.04 -15.94 -49.11
N LEU A 11 35.99 -15.26 -48.47
CA LEU A 11 36.40 -13.84 -48.48
C LEU A 11 35.81 -12.89 -49.56
N LEU A 12 35.38 -11.67 -49.16
CA LEU A 12 35.99 -10.35 -49.51
C LEU A 12 35.06 -9.17 -49.14
N LEU A 13 35.63 -8.23 -48.35
CA LEU A 13 35.40 -6.77 -48.26
C LEU A 13 33.97 -6.20 -48.45
N PHE A 14 33.47 -5.51 -47.43
CA PHE A 14 33.27 -4.04 -47.43
C PHE A 14 32.64 -3.64 -46.08
N VAL A 15 33.47 -3.12 -45.15
CA VAL A 15 32.96 -2.28 -44.06
C VAL A 15 32.78 -0.89 -44.66
N THR A 16 31.54 -0.45 -44.82
CA THR A 16 31.21 0.96 -45.04
C THR A 16 30.81 1.55 -43.70
N VAL A 17 31.67 2.41 -43.15
CA VAL A 17 31.35 3.27 -42.01
C VAL A 17 30.47 4.41 -42.55
N GLN A 18 29.20 4.46 -42.14
CA GLN A 18 28.36 5.65 -42.33
C GLN A 18 28.81 6.71 -41.32
N ALA A 19 29.24 7.87 -41.81
CA ALA A 19 29.50 9.05 -41.01
C ALA A 19 28.18 9.62 -40.47
N GLN A 20 28.09 9.72 -39.15
CA GLN A 20 26.99 10.34 -38.41
C GLN A 20 27.34 11.84 -38.31
N ASN A 21 26.46 12.73 -38.76
CA ASN A 21 26.69 14.18 -38.65
C ASN A 21 26.52 14.59 -37.17
N TYR A 22 27.65 14.72 -36.45
CA TYR A 22 27.71 15.22 -35.07
C TYR A 22 27.50 16.76 -35.01
N PRO A 23 26.95 17.30 -33.91
CA PRO A 23 26.76 18.74 -33.75
C PRO A 23 28.11 19.46 -33.82
N LYS A 24 28.23 20.37 -34.77
CA LYS A 24 29.43 21.18 -34.95
C LYS A 24 29.45 22.23 -33.83
N ILE A 25 30.10 21.89 -32.71
CA ILE A 25 30.24 22.82 -31.58
C ILE A 25 30.92 24.09 -32.12
N THR A 26 30.18 25.20 -32.07
CA THR A 26 30.65 26.48 -32.59
C THR A 26 31.54 27.09 -31.51
N PRO A 27 32.81 27.43 -31.80
CA PRO A 27 33.71 27.99 -30.81
C PRO A 27 33.08 29.25 -30.21
N LEU A 28 33.07 29.35 -28.89
CA LEU A 28 32.67 30.57 -28.18
C LEU A 28 33.51 31.74 -28.75
N GLU A 29 32.89 32.74 -29.36
CA GLU A 29 33.63 33.84 -30.00
C GLU A 29 34.03 34.92 -28.98
N GLY A 30 35.32 35.29 -28.94
CA GLY A 30 35.80 36.45 -28.16
C GLY A 30 36.83 36.16 -27.06
N GLY A 31 37.59 35.07 -27.16
CA GLY A 31 38.58 34.65 -26.17
C GLY A 31 39.93 35.39 -26.11
N LEU A 32 40.72 35.09 -25.07
CA LEU A 32 42.13 35.44 -24.97
C LEU A 32 42.95 34.63 -25.97
N PHE A 33 43.73 35.29 -26.82
CA PHE A 33 44.52 34.62 -27.85
C PHE A 33 46.01 34.76 -27.60
N PHE A 34 46.72 33.63 -27.60
CA PHE A 34 48.16 33.53 -27.38
C PHE A 34 48.79 32.90 -28.62
N GLU A 35 49.61 33.65 -29.35
CA GLU A 35 50.28 33.23 -30.60
C GLU A 35 51.78 32.96 -30.39
N ASP A 36 52.44 32.33 -31.37
CA ASP A 36 53.89 32.07 -31.41
C ASP A 36 54.47 31.31 -30.20
N LEU A 37 53.68 30.43 -29.60
CA LEU A 37 54.08 29.62 -28.45
C LEU A 37 54.97 28.45 -28.90
N HIS A 38 56.08 28.23 -28.21
CA HIS A 38 56.99 27.10 -28.44
C HIS A 38 57.06 26.23 -27.19
N LEU A 39 57.34 24.93 -27.36
CA LEU A 39 57.53 23.99 -26.23
C LEU A 39 58.82 24.29 -25.47
N ASP A 40 58.80 24.11 -24.15
CA ASP A 40 59.97 24.28 -23.30
C ASP A 40 60.72 22.94 -23.14
N TYR A 41 62.06 22.97 -23.14
CA TYR A 41 62.90 21.78 -22.96
C TYR A 41 63.31 21.61 -21.48
N TYR A 42 62.94 20.48 -20.87
CA TYR A 42 63.25 20.17 -19.47
C TYR A 42 64.16 18.92 -19.33
N PRO A 43 65.28 18.99 -18.59
CA PRO A 43 66.17 17.85 -18.38
C PRO A 43 65.49 16.72 -17.57
N ILE A 44 65.89 15.47 -17.87
CA ILE A 44 65.20 14.18 -17.60
C ILE A 44 64.87 13.88 -16.10
N ASN A 45 65.26 14.70 -15.14
CA ASN A 45 65.29 14.33 -13.70
C ASN A 45 64.42 15.16 -12.74
N GLY A 46 63.33 15.82 -13.16
CA GLY A 46 62.65 16.76 -12.24
C GLY A 46 61.15 16.70 -12.07
N ILE A 47 60.35 16.42 -13.11
CA ILE A 47 58.92 16.75 -13.06
C ILE A 47 58.12 15.66 -13.76
N LYS A 48 57.34 14.88 -12.98
CA LYS A 48 56.45 13.83 -13.49
C LYS A 48 55.03 14.09 -13.00
N PRO A 49 54.03 14.19 -13.90
CA PRO A 49 52.64 14.28 -13.46
C PRO A 49 52.14 12.95 -12.86
N LYS A 50 51.30 13.03 -11.82
CA LYS A 50 50.89 11.86 -11.02
C LYS A 50 49.70 11.10 -11.64
N SER A 51 49.89 9.78 -11.70
CA SER A 51 48.93 8.67 -11.82
C SER A 51 48.15 8.48 -13.13
N ASN A 52 48.33 7.27 -13.69
CA ASN A 52 47.56 6.56 -14.73
C ASN A 52 47.51 7.18 -16.13
N CYS A 53 47.89 8.44 -16.26
CA CYS A 53 48.40 9.01 -17.50
C CYS A 53 49.87 8.67 -17.64
N THR A 54 50.19 7.49 -18.14
CA THR A 54 51.57 7.20 -18.56
C THR A 54 51.89 8.06 -19.78
N ILE A 55 52.37 9.29 -19.57
CA ILE A 55 53.13 10.00 -20.59
C ILE A 55 54.36 9.12 -20.83
N SER A 56 54.34 8.29 -21.88
CA SER A 56 55.40 7.32 -22.12
C SER A 56 56.74 8.05 -22.20
N HIS A 57 57.66 7.68 -21.34
CA HIS A 57 58.93 8.37 -21.13
C HIS A 57 59.86 8.31 -22.34
N SER A 58 59.75 9.31 -23.23
CA SER A 58 60.87 9.78 -24.06
C SER A 58 60.87 11.29 -24.36
N GLU A 59 59.82 12.05 -24.06
CA GLU A 59 59.71 13.44 -24.56
C GLU A 59 59.84 14.48 -23.43
N THR A 60 60.99 15.16 -23.42
CA THR A 60 61.40 16.22 -22.48
C THR A 60 60.83 17.61 -22.80
N ARG A 61 59.81 17.69 -23.66
CA ARG A 61 59.36 18.93 -24.29
C ARG A 61 57.88 19.16 -24.08
N PHE A 62 57.53 20.14 -23.25
CA PHE A 62 56.14 20.49 -22.98
C PHE A 62 56.00 21.95 -22.56
N LYS A 63 54.78 22.48 -22.63
CA LYS A 63 54.42 23.80 -22.09
C LYS A 63 53.02 23.75 -21.52
N TYR A 64 52.79 24.31 -20.34
CA TYR A 64 51.47 24.32 -19.73
C TYR A 64 50.98 25.74 -19.41
N PHE A 65 49.66 25.88 -19.37
CA PHE A 65 48.91 27.10 -19.15
C PHE A 65 47.93 26.84 -18.02
N SER A 66 47.65 27.84 -17.20
CA SER A 66 46.59 27.75 -16.21
C SER A 66 45.67 28.96 -16.30
N TYR A 67 44.39 28.72 -16.00
CA TYR A 67 43.36 29.74 -15.97
C TYR A 67 42.49 29.53 -14.73
N LYS A 68 42.50 30.49 -13.82
CA LYS A 68 41.67 30.47 -12.61
C LYS A 68 40.39 31.26 -12.85
N ALA A 69 39.24 30.62 -12.60
CA ALA A 69 37.95 31.28 -12.70
C ALA A 69 37.76 32.32 -11.61
N ASN A 70 37.28 33.51 -11.99
CA ASN A 70 36.92 34.59 -11.06
C ASN A 70 35.41 34.64 -10.77
N TYR A 71 34.60 33.89 -11.52
CA TYR A 71 33.16 33.72 -11.38
C TYR A 71 32.81 32.33 -11.90
N ASN A 72 31.57 31.88 -11.65
CA ASN A 72 31.03 30.72 -12.35
C ASN A 72 30.95 31.04 -13.85
N MET A 73 31.70 30.31 -14.67
CA MET A 73 31.84 30.63 -16.08
C MET A 73 31.93 29.41 -16.97
N ALA A 74 31.39 29.58 -18.17
CA ALA A 74 31.68 28.68 -19.25
C ALA A 74 33.14 28.84 -19.70
N PHE A 75 33.81 27.74 -20.03
CA PHE A 75 35.21 27.72 -20.47
C PHE A 75 35.40 26.79 -21.67
N ALA A 76 36.04 27.27 -22.73
CA ALA A 76 36.48 26.45 -23.86
C ALA A 76 37.84 26.94 -24.35
N PHE A 77 38.60 26.10 -25.07
CA PHE A 77 39.79 26.58 -25.77
C PHE A 77 40.05 25.88 -27.09
N ASP A 78 40.74 26.60 -27.98
CA ASP A 78 41.26 26.13 -29.26
C ASP A 78 42.79 26.02 -29.18
N LEU A 79 43.37 24.92 -29.65
CA LEU A 79 44.80 24.77 -29.94
C LEU A 79 45.01 24.81 -31.46
N ILE A 80 45.84 25.73 -31.94
CA ILE A 80 46.08 25.99 -33.36
C ILE A 80 47.55 25.73 -33.67
N SER A 81 47.86 24.84 -34.62
CA SER A 81 49.24 24.51 -34.99
C SER A 81 49.35 23.97 -36.42
N ALA A 82 50.40 24.36 -37.15
CA ALA A 82 50.73 23.73 -38.43
C ALA A 82 51.46 22.39 -38.30
N ASP A 83 52.01 22.09 -37.11
CA ASP A 83 52.70 20.84 -36.79
C ASP A 83 51.71 19.81 -36.20
N PRO A 84 51.52 18.66 -36.87
CA PRO A 84 50.58 17.65 -36.43
C PRO A 84 51.07 16.82 -35.23
N SER A 85 52.34 16.95 -34.84
CA SER A 85 52.94 16.22 -33.72
C SER A 85 52.61 16.79 -32.36
N PHE A 86 51.94 17.95 -32.29
CA PHE A 86 51.48 18.48 -31.01
C PHE A 86 50.27 17.70 -30.48
N SER A 87 50.21 17.62 -29.15
CA SER A 87 49.14 16.99 -28.38
C SER A 87 48.93 17.76 -27.09
N PHE A 88 47.77 17.61 -26.45
CA PHE A 88 47.50 18.30 -25.20
C PHE A 88 46.75 17.44 -24.18
N TYR A 89 46.83 17.87 -22.92
CA TYR A 89 46.06 17.38 -21.78
C TYR A 89 45.41 18.57 -21.05
N VAL A 90 44.26 18.33 -20.43
CA VAL A 90 43.49 19.32 -19.68
C VAL A 90 43.15 18.76 -18.31
N TRP A 91 43.29 19.59 -17.27
CA TRP A 91 42.88 19.28 -15.90
C TRP A 91 41.99 20.39 -15.37
N LYS A 92 40.99 20.02 -14.56
CA LYS A 92 40.17 20.95 -13.78
C LYS A 92 40.53 20.73 -12.31
N LEU A 93 41.12 21.75 -11.70
CA LEU A 93 41.61 21.71 -10.33
C LEU A 93 40.62 22.42 -9.39
N GLU A 94 40.44 21.85 -8.20
CA GLU A 94 39.68 22.46 -7.10
C GLU A 94 40.28 23.80 -6.65
N LYS A 95 39.48 24.61 -5.95
CA LYS A 95 39.74 26.05 -5.67
C LYS A 95 41.08 26.38 -4.99
N ASP A 96 41.63 25.42 -4.24
CA ASP A 96 42.82 25.58 -3.40
C ASP A 96 44.06 24.85 -3.95
N LYS A 97 43.96 24.25 -5.15
CA LYS A 97 45.09 23.56 -5.76
C LYS A 97 45.91 24.51 -6.61
N LEU A 98 47.22 24.47 -6.41
CA LEU A 98 48.16 25.18 -7.26
C LEU A 98 48.24 24.50 -8.64
N PRO A 99 48.39 25.25 -9.75
CA PRO A 99 48.58 24.67 -11.08
C PRO A 99 49.68 23.61 -11.15
N GLU A 100 50.77 23.81 -10.41
CA GLU A 100 51.94 22.94 -10.35
C GLU A 100 51.64 21.59 -9.68
N SER A 101 50.51 21.50 -8.95
CA SER A 101 50.08 20.27 -8.27
C SER A 101 49.83 19.10 -9.21
N ILE A 102 49.65 19.36 -10.52
CA ILE A 102 49.59 18.30 -11.54
C ILE A 102 50.87 17.45 -11.56
N PHE A 103 51.98 17.97 -11.03
CA PHE A 103 53.30 17.34 -10.97
C PHE A 103 53.68 16.76 -9.59
N GLU A 104 52.79 16.81 -8.59
CA GLU A 104 53.09 16.39 -7.21
C GLU A 104 52.52 15.00 -6.86
N ASP A 105 53.31 14.17 -6.16
CA ASP A 105 52.96 12.79 -5.79
C ASP A 105 51.87 12.64 -4.70
N LYS A 106 51.29 13.73 -4.18
CA LYS A 106 50.42 13.71 -2.97
C LYS A 106 49.01 14.30 -3.14
N THR A 107 48.67 14.89 -4.28
CA THR A 107 47.36 15.50 -4.52
C THR A 107 46.43 14.55 -5.29
N THR A 108 45.15 14.55 -4.92
CA THR A 108 44.05 14.04 -5.76
C THR A 108 43.82 15.07 -6.86
N ILE A 109 44.02 14.67 -8.12
CA ILE A 109 43.77 15.50 -9.30
C ILE A 109 42.55 14.91 -9.99
N THR A 110 41.51 15.71 -10.19
CA THR A 110 40.37 15.39 -11.04
C THR A 110 40.77 15.65 -12.50
N SER A 111 40.94 14.59 -13.29
CA SER A 111 41.26 14.69 -14.72
C SER A 111 39.98 14.71 -15.55
N HIS A 112 39.79 15.73 -16.38
CA HIS A 112 38.62 15.85 -17.26
C HIS A 112 39.09 15.89 -18.73
N ARG A 113 38.67 14.91 -19.56
CA ARG A 113 39.11 14.69 -20.96
C ARG A 113 38.17 15.30 -22.02
N SER A 114 38.63 15.96 -23.10
CA SER A 114 37.75 16.12 -24.30
C SER A 114 38.42 16.51 -25.63
N VAL A 115 37.99 15.87 -26.75
CA VAL A 115 37.80 16.40 -28.14
C VAL A 115 36.86 15.45 -28.93
N GLU A 116 35.82 15.93 -29.62
CA GLU A 116 34.87 15.08 -30.40
C GLU A 116 35.06 15.16 -31.95
N GLY A 117 35.08 14.01 -32.67
CA GLY A 117 34.87 13.90 -34.14
C GLY A 117 35.29 12.56 -34.82
N ASP A 118 34.33 11.77 -35.34
CA ASP A 118 34.28 10.70 -36.40
C ASP A 118 35.32 9.55 -36.54
N ALA A 119 34.90 8.30 -36.28
CA ALA A 119 35.69 7.11 -35.81
C ALA A 119 36.33 7.32 -34.42
N SER A 120 36.05 8.51 -33.90
CA SER A 120 36.72 9.28 -32.87
C SER A 120 35.66 10.09 -32.12
N THR A 121 34.65 9.38 -31.60
CA THR A 121 33.82 9.90 -30.52
C THR A 121 34.62 9.80 -29.21
N LYS A 122 35.05 10.94 -28.66
CA LYS A 122 35.69 11.06 -27.34
C LYS A 122 35.06 12.22 -26.57
N GLY A 123 34.19 11.90 -25.61
CA GLY A 123 33.46 12.85 -24.77
C GLY A 123 33.95 12.87 -23.31
N LEU A 124 33.62 13.96 -22.59
CA LEU A 124 33.79 14.09 -21.13
C LEU A 124 32.77 13.18 -20.43
N LYS A 125 33.22 12.36 -19.47
CA LYS A 125 32.35 11.69 -18.50
C LYS A 125 32.97 11.88 -17.11
N GLU A 126 32.20 12.41 -16.16
CA GLU A 126 32.54 12.22 -14.76
C GLU A 126 32.37 10.73 -14.42
N ASP A 127 33.19 10.22 -13.50
CA ASP A 127 33.12 8.89 -12.88
C ASP A 127 33.93 7.71 -13.44
N ASP A 128 34.67 7.85 -14.55
CA ASP A 128 35.57 6.75 -14.95
C ASP A 128 36.97 6.88 -14.36
N ALA A 129 37.27 5.97 -13.42
CA ALA A 129 38.61 5.76 -12.90
C ALA A 129 39.57 5.35 -14.03
N GLN A 130 40.47 6.28 -14.37
CA GLN A 130 41.71 6.08 -15.12
C GLN A 130 41.63 5.88 -16.66
N ILE A 131 42.83 5.83 -17.25
CA ILE A 131 43.24 5.80 -18.67
C ILE A 131 43.35 7.21 -19.27
N CYS A 132 44.49 7.51 -19.88
CA CYS A 132 44.75 8.82 -20.50
C CYS A 132 45.08 8.64 -21.97
N GLU A 133 44.68 9.61 -22.77
CA GLU A 133 44.84 9.55 -24.21
C GLU A 133 45.53 10.82 -24.72
N SER A 134 46.50 10.61 -25.61
CA SER A 134 47.18 11.67 -26.36
C SER A 134 46.42 11.94 -27.65
N TYR A 135 46.22 13.21 -28.00
CA TYR A 135 45.50 13.65 -29.20
C TYR A 135 46.48 14.28 -30.19
N THR A 136 46.68 13.67 -31.35
CA THR A 136 47.56 14.22 -32.41
C THR A 136 46.78 15.20 -33.29
N VAL A 137 47.31 16.40 -33.53
CA VAL A 137 46.65 17.45 -34.34
C VAL A 137 46.69 17.03 -35.82
N SER A 138 45.78 16.18 -36.27
CA SER A 138 45.88 15.63 -37.64
C SER A 138 45.57 16.66 -38.74
N ASN A 139 44.91 17.79 -38.44
CA ASN A 139 44.68 18.90 -39.38
C ASN A 139 44.44 20.25 -38.67
N ARG A 140 45.52 21.04 -38.51
CA ARG A 140 45.63 22.47 -38.15
C ARG A 140 45.00 23.00 -36.84
N ASN A 141 43.86 22.49 -36.36
CA ASN A 141 43.19 22.98 -35.14
C ASN A 141 42.65 21.79 -34.29
N GLY A 142 42.84 21.84 -32.97
CA GLY A 142 42.18 20.96 -31.99
C GLY A 142 41.29 21.78 -31.04
N TYR A 143 40.10 21.27 -30.71
CA TYR A 143 39.10 21.96 -29.89
C TYR A 143 38.69 21.12 -28.69
N ALA A 144 38.69 21.68 -27.48
CA ALA A 144 38.13 21.02 -26.31
C ALA A 144 36.64 21.40 -26.11
N LYS A 145 35.76 20.43 -25.79
CA LYS A 145 34.35 20.70 -25.42
C LYS A 145 34.30 21.81 -24.36
N GLY A 146 33.39 22.76 -24.56
CA GLY A 146 33.18 23.83 -23.58
C GLY A 146 32.56 23.29 -22.30
N PHE A 147 33.11 23.64 -21.15
CA PHE A 147 32.51 23.45 -19.84
C PHE A 147 31.38 24.49 -19.70
N HIS A 148 30.13 24.07 -19.50
CA HIS A 148 28.98 24.96 -19.29
C HIS A 148 27.88 24.27 -18.46
N GLY A 149 26.97 25.05 -17.87
CA GLY A 149 25.89 24.55 -17.00
C GLY A 149 26.40 23.75 -15.81
N ALA A 150 26.05 22.47 -15.73
CA ALA A 150 26.51 21.58 -14.65
C ALA A 150 28.03 21.34 -14.68
N GLU A 151 28.66 21.38 -15.86
CA GLU A 151 30.10 21.14 -16.03
C GLU A 151 30.95 22.43 -15.87
N GLN A 152 30.31 23.59 -15.67
CA GLN A 152 30.95 24.91 -15.67
C GLN A 152 32.16 25.02 -14.73
N LEU A 153 33.07 25.94 -15.04
CA LEU A 153 34.19 26.25 -14.17
C LEU A 153 33.70 27.17 -13.04
N LEU A 154 33.68 26.66 -11.81
CA LEU A 154 33.20 27.40 -10.66
C LEU A 154 34.23 28.45 -10.21
N GLU A 155 33.75 29.54 -9.60
CA GLU A 155 34.63 30.58 -9.06
C GLU A 155 35.72 29.99 -8.16
N GLY A 156 36.98 30.29 -8.46
CA GLY A 156 38.16 29.82 -7.73
C GLY A 156 38.79 28.55 -8.29
N GLU A 157 38.07 27.75 -9.07
CA GLU A 157 38.63 26.56 -9.74
C GLU A 157 39.63 26.95 -10.84
N THR A 158 40.58 26.06 -11.13
CA THR A 158 41.65 26.34 -12.09
C THR A 158 41.70 25.27 -13.18
N ILE A 159 41.60 25.70 -14.45
CA ILE A 159 41.91 24.83 -15.59
C ILE A 159 43.41 24.87 -15.85
N VAL A 160 44.03 23.71 -16.05
CA VAL A 160 45.41 23.60 -16.53
C VAL A 160 45.42 22.88 -17.88
N ILE A 161 46.07 23.46 -18.88
CA ILE A 161 46.23 22.90 -20.23
C ILE A 161 47.72 22.67 -20.45
N ALA A 162 48.17 21.44 -20.68
CA ALA A 162 49.56 21.16 -21.05
C ALA A 162 49.66 20.63 -22.48
N VAL A 163 50.52 21.24 -23.27
CA VAL A 163 50.82 20.93 -24.68
C VAL A 163 52.18 20.24 -24.77
N TYR A 164 52.27 19.20 -25.58
CA TYR A 164 53.44 18.33 -25.77
C TYR A 164 53.69 18.10 -27.26
N GLY A 165 54.90 17.70 -27.62
CA GLY A 165 55.19 17.21 -28.96
C GLY A 165 56.69 17.12 -29.28
N ASN A 166 56.95 16.89 -30.57
CA ASN A 166 58.23 16.33 -30.99
C ASN A 166 59.27 17.35 -31.47
N THR A 167 58.99 18.64 -31.36
CA THR A 167 59.94 19.73 -31.70
C THR A 167 59.65 20.98 -30.88
N ILE A 168 60.70 21.74 -30.57
CA ILE A 168 60.60 23.07 -29.93
C ILE A 168 60.64 24.21 -30.95
N GLU A 169 60.86 23.92 -32.24
CA GLU A 169 61.05 24.93 -33.27
C GLU A 169 59.75 25.38 -33.94
N ASN A 170 58.71 24.55 -33.91
CA ASN A 170 57.43 24.89 -34.52
C ASN A 170 56.53 25.63 -33.51
N PRO A 171 55.90 26.75 -33.90
CA PRO A 171 54.99 27.47 -33.04
C PRO A 171 53.59 26.84 -33.03
N PHE A 172 52.87 27.04 -31.92
CA PHE A 172 51.44 26.83 -31.79
C PHE A 172 50.77 28.06 -31.17
N ALA A 173 49.44 28.13 -31.22
CA ALA A 173 48.64 29.17 -30.60
C ALA A 173 47.51 28.55 -29.76
N ILE A 174 47.10 29.24 -28.69
CA ILE A 174 45.95 28.86 -27.86
C ILE A 174 44.96 30.01 -27.81
N LYS A 175 43.68 29.71 -28.04
CA LYS A 175 42.57 30.65 -27.85
C LYS A 175 41.69 30.19 -26.69
N ILE A 176 41.54 30.97 -25.63
CA ILE A 176 40.71 30.64 -24.45
C ILE A 176 39.44 31.48 -24.49
N ASN A 177 38.28 30.84 -24.59
CA ASN A 177 36.99 31.50 -24.66
C ASN A 177 36.21 31.29 -23.35
N VAL A 178 35.72 32.38 -22.75
CA VAL A 178 35.02 32.36 -21.44
C VAL A 178 33.81 33.29 -21.41
N ALA A 179 32.78 32.94 -20.64
CA ALA A 179 31.61 33.80 -20.37
C ALA A 179 31.03 33.51 -18.98
N GLU A 180 30.60 34.54 -18.25
CA GLU A 180 29.98 34.37 -16.92
C GLU A 180 28.55 33.81 -17.08
N GLU A 181 28.21 32.77 -16.33
CA GLU A 181 26.86 32.19 -16.34
C GLU A 181 25.95 32.90 -15.32
N ARG A 182 24.73 33.25 -15.75
CA ARG A 182 23.71 33.93 -14.93
C ARG A 182 22.35 33.24 -15.08
N THR A 183 21.49 33.40 -14.09
CA THR A 183 20.12 32.85 -14.11
C THR A 183 19.09 33.95 -13.88
N LEU A 184 17.96 33.87 -14.58
CA LEU A 184 16.88 34.87 -14.51
C LEU A 184 15.52 34.19 -14.27
N ASN A 185 15.03 34.28 -13.02
CA ASN A 185 13.93 33.45 -12.47
C ASN A 185 12.55 34.13 -12.41
N ASN A 186 12.28 35.15 -13.23
CA ASN A 186 11.08 35.99 -13.15
C ASN A 186 9.92 35.55 -14.05
N PHE A 187 9.99 34.36 -14.65
CA PHE A 187 8.99 33.83 -15.58
C PHE A 187 8.21 32.68 -14.94
N ASN A 188 7.34 33.00 -13.96
CA ASN A 188 6.56 32.02 -13.18
C ASN A 188 5.14 32.50 -12.78
N ASN A 189 4.62 33.55 -13.42
CA ASN A 189 3.42 34.27 -13.00
C ASN A 189 2.21 34.19 -13.95
N LYS A 190 2.36 33.55 -15.11
CA LYS A 190 1.28 33.35 -16.10
C LYS A 190 0.72 31.93 -16.05
N CYS A 191 -0.50 31.71 -16.53
CA CYS A 191 -1.01 30.36 -16.81
C CYS A 191 -0.44 29.81 -18.12
N ASP A 192 -0.36 28.49 -18.27
CA ASP A 192 0.15 27.80 -19.46
C ASP A 192 -0.58 28.18 -20.78
N THR A 193 -1.84 28.62 -20.64
CA THR A 193 -2.67 29.15 -21.72
C THR A 193 -2.29 30.55 -22.21
N GLU A 194 -1.51 31.33 -21.44
CA GLU A 194 -1.16 32.73 -21.77
C GLU A 194 0.19 32.87 -22.50
N GLY A 195 1.23 32.13 -22.06
CA GLY A 195 2.58 32.14 -22.64
C GLY A 195 3.40 33.42 -22.42
N TYR A 196 4.73 33.31 -22.54
CA TYR A 196 5.69 34.42 -22.52
C TYR A 196 6.22 34.73 -23.92
N THR A 197 6.12 35.99 -24.32
CA THR A 197 6.55 36.43 -25.65
C THR A 197 8.06 36.63 -25.71
N PHE A 198 8.62 36.52 -26.92
CA PHE A 198 10.03 36.81 -27.20
C PHE A 198 10.45 38.18 -26.66
N ASP A 199 9.58 39.20 -26.83
CA ASP A 199 9.84 40.57 -26.41
C ASP A 199 9.91 40.72 -24.88
N GLU A 200 9.06 39.99 -24.14
CA GLU A 200 9.13 39.93 -22.67
C GLU A 200 10.45 39.33 -22.19
N ILE A 201 10.88 38.23 -22.81
CA ILE A 201 12.12 37.52 -22.45
C ILE A 201 13.35 38.36 -22.77
N ILE A 202 13.45 38.88 -24.00
CA ILE A 202 14.61 39.67 -24.42
C ILE A 202 14.73 40.96 -23.63
N THR A 203 13.61 41.63 -23.30
CA THR A 203 13.60 42.85 -22.49
C THR A 203 14.12 42.58 -21.08
N ALA A 204 13.75 41.46 -20.47
CA ALA A 204 14.24 41.09 -19.15
C ALA A 204 15.76 40.82 -19.15
N VAL A 205 16.27 40.10 -20.16
CA VAL A 205 17.71 39.82 -20.30
C VAL A 205 18.51 41.09 -20.59
N THR A 206 18.04 41.96 -21.49
CA THR A 206 18.69 43.24 -21.79
C THR A 206 18.72 44.15 -20.56
N SER A 207 17.63 44.21 -19.80
CA SER A 207 17.56 45.01 -18.56
C SER A 207 18.51 44.49 -17.48
N HIS A 208 18.62 43.17 -17.35
CA HIS A 208 19.49 42.56 -16.34
C HIS A 208 20.98 42.57 -16.73
N SER A 209 21.30 42.39 -18.01
CA SER A 209 22.68 42.33 -18.50
C SER A 209 23.30 43.69 -18.79
N GLY A 210 22.49 44.72 -19.06
CA GLY A 210 22.97 46.03 -19.50
C GLY A 210 23.49 46.08 -20.94
N SER A 211 23.34 45.00 -21.72
CA SER A 211 23.70 44.94 -23.13
C SER A 211 22.47 44.67 -24.01
N SER A 212 22.39 45.38 -25.14
CA SER A 212 21.38 45.18 -26.17
C SER A 212 21.75 44.09 -27.18
N ASN A 213 22.97 43.56 -27.12
CA ASN A 213 23.43 42.50 -28.03
C ASN A 213 23.15 41.13 -27.40
N VAL A 214 21.89 40.71 -27.49
CA VAL A 214 21.37 39.48 -26.89
C VAL A 214 20.81 38.57 -27.99
N THR A 215 21.22 37.31 -28.00
CA THR A 215 20.62 36.28 -28.84
C THR A 215 20.01 35.21 -27.93
N LEU A 216 18.72 34.90 -28.13
CA LEU A 216 18.00 33.87 -27.38
C LEU A 216 18.06 32.53 -28.11
N TYR A 217 18.13 31.44 -27.36
CA TYR A 217 18.26 30.07 -27.84
C TYR A 217 17.32 29.14 -27.07
N GLN A 218 16.83 28.10 -27.74
CA GLN A 218 15.98 27.06 -27.14
C GLN A 218 16.78 25.92 -26.52
N ASP A 219 18.09 25.86 -26.79
CA ASP A 219 18.98 24.82 -26.28
C ASP A 219 20.28 25.40 -25.73
N GLN A 220 20.90 24.66 -24.82
CA GLN A 220 22.13 25.05 -24.14
C GLN A 220 23.37 24.99 -25.05
N SER A 221 23.30 24.26 -26.18
CA SER A 221 24.40 24.19 -27.16
C SER A 221 24.43 25.39 -28.12
N PHE A 222 23.49 26.34 -27.94
CA PHE A 222 23.33 27.56 -28.72
C PHE A 222 23.20 27.32 -30.23
N GLN A 223 22.54 26.22 -30.63
CA GLN A 223 22.34 25.86 -32.03
C GLN A 223 20.98 26.34 -32.57
N THR A 224 19.95 26.33 -31.72
CA THR A 224 18.56 26.63 -32.07
C THR A 224 18.19 28.01 -31.55
N ILE A 225 18.27 29.01 -32.42
CA ILE A 225 17.89 30.38 -32.09
C ILE A 225 16.37 30.43 -31.86
N LEU A 226 15.92 31.03 -30.75
CA LEU A 226 14.51 31.32 -30.53
C LEU A 226 14.07 32.41 -31.52
N PRO A 227 13.15 32.13 -32.46
CA PRO A 227 12.78 33.10 -33.49
C PRO A 227 12.14 34.36 -32.90
N VAL A 228 12.45 35.53 -33.48
CA VAL A 228 11.80 36.80 -33.12
C VAL A 228 10.28 36.68 -33.33
N GLY A 229 9.49 37.11 -32.34
CA GLY A 229 8.03 37.01 -32.35
C GLY A 229 7.46 35.68 -31.81
N SER A 230 8.31 34.74 -31.37
CA SER A 230 7.85 33.49 -30.74
C SER A 230 7.13 33.74 -29.42
N THR A 231 6.22 32.85 -29.05
CA THR A 231 5.62 32.79 -27.71
C THR A 231 5.94 31.43 -27.08
N VAL A 232 6.62 31.46 -25.93
CA VAL A 232 6.95 30.31 -25.11
C VAL A 232 5.73 30.01 -24.23
N ALA A 233 4.96 29.00 -24.59
CA ALA A 233 3.73 28.62 -23.88
C ALA A 233 3.85 27.23 -23.22
N THR A 234 5.08 26.83 -22.87
CA THR A 234 5.40 25.54 -22.25
C THR A 234 6.54 25.74 -21.29
N GLU A 235 6.57 24.99 -20.21
CA GLU A 235 7.73 25.00 -19.33
C GLU A 235 8.95 24.53 -20.13
N GLN A 236 9.96 25.37 -20.15
CA GLN A 236 11.23 25.10 -20.83
C GLN A 236 12.27 26.10 -20.33
N THR A 237 13.54 25.77 -20.52
CA THR A 237 14.61 26.71 -20.23
C THR A 237 15.06 27.39 -21.52
N ILE A 238 14.97 28.71 -21.55
CA ILE A 238 15.54 29.52 -22.63
C ILE A 238 16.94 29.93 -22.24
N TYR A 239 17.85 29.93 -23.20
CA TYR A 239 19.23 30.34 -23.01
C TYR A 239 19.48 31.67 -23.73
N ALA A 240 20.37 32.51 -23.23
CA ALA A 240 20.77 33.72 -23.94
C ALA A 240 22.29 33.90 -23.97
N GLN A 241 22.83 34.23 -25.14
CA GLN A 241 24.19 34.77 -25.24
C GLN A 241 24.13 36.29 -25.25
N VAL A 242 24.90 36.91 -24.36
CA VAL A 242 25.03 38.36 -24.29
C VAL A 242 26.45 38.75 -24.63
N LYS A 243 26.59 39.60 -25.64
CA LYS A 243 27.88 40.12 -26.12
C LYS A 243 28.03 41.58 -25.73
N ASP A 244 29.26 42.04 -25.56
CA ASP A 244 29.55 43.47 -25.41
C ASP A 244 29.54 44.20 -26.76
N ALA A 245 29.80 45.51 -26.74
CA ALA A 245 29.83 46.35 -27.94
C ALA A 245 30.95 45.97 -28.94
N SER A 246 31.99 45.25 -28.50
CA SER A 246 33.07 44.75 -29.35
C SER A 246 32.75 43.39 -29.98
N GLY A 247 31.61 42.79 -29.61
CA GLY A 247 31.20 41.46 -30.06
C GLY A 247 31.78 40.32 -29.21
N LYS A 248 32.45 40.64 -28.10
CA LYS A 248 32.96 39.63 -27.16
C LYS A 248 31.82 39.09 -26.30
N LEU A 249 31.72 37.77 -26.19
CA LEU A 249 30.77 37.13 -25.28
C LEU A 249 31.12 37.47 -23.82
N ILE A 250 30.12 37.95 -23.07
CA ILE A 250 30.28 38.37 -21.67
C ILE A 250 29.40 37.57 -20.72
N TYR A 251 28.15 37.26 -21.10
CA TYR A 251 27.23 36.48 -20.27
C TYR A 251 26.57 35.36 -21.07
N ILE A 252 26.32 34.27 -20.36
CA ILE A 252 25.36 33.23 -20.76
C ILE A 252 24.24 33.24 -19.73
N TYR A 253 22.99 33.39 -20.17
CA TYR A 253 21.83 33.31 -19.29
C TYR A 253 21.14 31.96 -19.41
N THR A 254 20.70 31.45 -18.27
CA THR A 254 19.71 30.37 -18.12
C THR A 254 18.41 30.99 -17.62
N ILE A 255 17.32 30.81 -18.37
CA ILE A 255 16.04 31.49 -18.13
C ILE A 255 14.97 30.40 -18.01
N PRO A 256 14.76 29.85 -16.80
CA PRO A 256 13.70 28.88 -16.59
C PRO A 256 12.33 29.56 -16.75
N ILE A 257 11.54 29.09 -17.72
CA ILE A 257 10.15 29.49 -17.91
C ILE A 257 9.27 28.45 -17.23
N SER A 258 8.40 28.92 -16.33
CA SER A 258 7.43 28.13 -15.57
C SER A 258 6.07 28.82 -15.56
N PHE A 259 5.00 28.08 -15.29
CA PHE A 259 3.64 28.62 -15.25
C PHE A 259 2.97 28.37 -13.90
N LYS A 260 1.91 29.13 -13.61
CA LYS A 260 1.04 28.87 -12.46
C LYS A 260 0.34 27.51 -12.64
N PRO A 261 0.29 26.67 -11.61
CA PRO A 261 -0.40 25.39 -11.70
C PRO A 261 -1.92 25.55 -11.78
N ASN A 262 -2.56 24.58 -12.43
CA ASN A 262 -4.01 24.40 -12.43
C ASN A 262 -4.51 24.06 -11.02
N TYR A 263 -5.69 24.57 -10.62
CA TYR A 263 -6.28 24.20 -9.33
C TYR A 263 -6.75 22.74 -9.34
N LEU A 264 -6.27 21.94 -8.38
CA LEU A 264 -6.62 20.53 -8.21
C LEU A 264 -7.77 20.35 -7.22
N PHE A 265 -8.83 19.64 -7.62
CA PHE A 265 -9.98 19.35 -6.77
C PHE A 265 -9.76 18.08 -5.95
N PHE A 266 -10.09 18.15 -4.66
CA PHE A 266 -10.16 17.00 -3.77
C PHE A 266 -11.58 16.94 -3.21
N PHE A 267 -12.20 15.76 -3.28
CA PHE A 267 -13.59 15.58 -2.88
C PHE A 267 -13.75 14.60 -1.71
N ASN A 268 -14.73 14.88 -0.85
CA ASN A 268 -15.21 14.01 0.22
C ASN A 268 -16.42 13.18 -0.23
N SER A 269 -16.60 12.01 0.38
CA SER A 269 -17.83 11.22 0.27
C SER A 269 -18.90 11.76 1.22
N ALA A 270 -19.47 12.93 0.91
CA ALA A 270 -20.50 13.54 1.78
C ALA A 270 -21.82 12.74 1.76
N SER A 271 -22.46 12.66 2.92
CA SER A 271 -23.78 12.04 3.11
C SER A 271 -24.69 12.90 3.97
N TYR A 272 -25.93 13.11 3.53
CA TYR A 272 -26.95 13.88 4.24
C TYR A 272 -28.09 12.98 4.72
N GLU A 273 -28.66 13.27 5.89
CA GLU A 273 -29.81 12.53 6.45
C GLU A 273 -31.02 13.47 6.63
N VAL A 274 -32.20 13.04 6.18
CA VAL A 274 -33.44 13.85 6.25
C VAL A 274 -34.64 13.08 6.82
N CYS A 275 -35.45 13.79 7.62
CA CYS A 275 -36.73 13.32 8.15
C CYS A 275 -37.85 13.52 7.11
N GLY A 276 -37.92 12.66 6.11
CA GLY A 276 -38.97 12.66 5.09
C GLY A 276 -38.44 12.65 3.65
N PRO A 277 -39.33 12.60 2.65
CA PRO A 277 -38.94 12.36 1.26
C PRO A 277 -38.42 13.62 0.54
N GLN A 278 -37.98 14.67 1.24
CA GLN A 278 -37.60 15.94 0.64
C GLN A 278 -36.21 16.39 1.11
N PHE A 279 -35.35 16.79 0.17
CA PHE A 279 -34.02 17.36 0.42
C PHE A 279 -33.86 18.68 -0.33
N THR A 280 -33.46 19.75 0.36
CA THR A 280 -33.28 21.08 -0.24
C THR A 280 -31.81 21.28 -0.61
N ILE A 281 -31.55 21.68 -1.86
CA ILE A 281 -30.20 21.97 -2.35
C ILE A 281 -29.68 23.27 -1.75
N ASN A 282 -28.45 23.25 -1.23
CA ASN A 282 -27.72 24.42 -0.77
C ASN A 282 -26.29 24.37 -1.30
N TYR A 283 -25.95 25.22 -2.27
CA TYR A 283 -24.65 25.15 -2.96
C TYR A 283 -23.47 25.40 -2.03
N ASP A 284 -23.55 26.41 -1.15
CA ASP A 284 -22.48 26.73 -0.21
C ASP A 284 -22.18 25.58 0.74
N GLN A 285 -23.24 24.93 1.25
CA GLN A 285 -23.12 23.77 2.14
C GLN A 285 -22.55 22.58 1.39
N ILE A 286 -23.03 22.33 0.16
CA ILE A 286 -22.51 21.26 -0.69
C ILE A 286 -21.03 21.48 -0.99
N ILE A 287 -20.60 22.70 -1.31
CA ILE A 287 -19.17 23.00 -1.52
C ILE A 287 -18.36 22.68 -0.26
N ARG A 288 -18.79 23.18 0.91
CA ARG A 288 -18.08 22.97 2.20
C ARG A 288 -17.96 21.51 2.61
N ASP A 289 -18.97 20.71 2.31
CA ASP A 289 -18.98 19.31 2.73
C ASP A 289 -18.24 18.41 1.73
N ASN A 290 -18.24 18.79 0.44
CA ASN A 290 -17.75 17.94 -0.64
C ASN A 290 -16.37 18.28 -1.15
N VAL A 291 -15.90 19.52 -1.09
CA VAL A 291 -14.52 19.86 -1.49
C VAL A 291 -13.64 19.82 -0.23
N THR A 292 -12.39 19.37 -0.26
CA THR A 292 -11.58 19.21 0.98
C THR A 292 -10.39 20.12 1.10
N ASN A 293 -9.76 20.52 0.00
CA ASN A 293 -8.57 21.38 -0.01
C ASN A 293 -8.92 22.87 0.01
N HIS A 294 -9.75 23.29 0.97
CA HIS A 294 -10.42 24.57 0.91
C HIS A 294 -9.54 25.81 1.13
N GLY A 295 -9.71 26.78 0.21
CA GLY A 295 -9.66 28.22 0.48
C GLY A 295 -11.04 28.78 0.84
N ASP A 296 -11.36 30.03 0.46
CA ASP A 296 -12.69 30.62 0.68
C ASP A 296 -13.72 29.93 -0.23
N VAL A 297 -14.94 29.64 0.28
CA VAL A 297 -16.04 29.06 -0.51
C VAL A 297 -16.37 29.94 -1.72
N ASN A 298 -16.13 31.25 -1.61
CA ASN A 298 -16.30 32.21 -2.69
C ASN A 298 -15.36 31.98 -3.90
N ASP A 299 -14.30 31.19 -3.74
CA ASP A 299 -13.41 30.80 -4.83
C ASP A 299 -13.99 29.67 -5.70
N PHE A 300 -15.22 29.19 -5.41
CA PHE A 300 -15.86 28.07 -6.09
C PHE A 300 -17.26 28.42 -6.60
N VAL A 301 -17.60 27.92 -7.77
CA VAL A 301 -18.92 28.08 -8.39
C VAL A 301 -19.46 26.71 -8.81
N ILE A 302 -20.60 26.30 -8.27
CA ILE A 302 -21.32 25.12 -8.76
C ILE A 302 -21.89 25.41 -10.15
N GLU A 303 -21.48 24.63 -11.14
CA GLU A 303 -22.01 24.72 -12.51
C GLU A 303 -23.36 24.00 -12.62
N TYR A 304 -23.53 22.86 -11.96
CA TYR A 304 -24.81 22.17 -11.83
C TYR A 304 -24.82 21.16 -10.67
N ILE A 305 -26.02 20.88 -10.15
CA ILE A 305 -26.36 19.67 -9.38
C ILE A 305 -27.42 18.91 -10.16
N GLU A 306 -27.32 17.59 -10.27
CA GLU A 306 -28.18 16.76 -11.12
C GLU A 306 -28.55 15.42 -10.46
N LEU A 307 -29.82 15.03 -10.63
CA LEU A 307 -30.33 13.70 -10.29
C LEU A 307 -31.20 13.19 -11.44
N ASN A 308 -30.89 12.00 -11.95
CA ASN A 308 -31.62 11.33 -13.04
C ASN A 308 -31.82 12.20 -14.30
N GLY A 309 -30.80 12.96 -14.71
CA GLY A 309 -30.88 13.83 -15.90
C GLY A 309 -31.55 15.20 -15.66
N ARG A 310 -32.09 15.45 -14.47
CA ARG A 310 -32.69 16.74 -14.09
C ARG A 310 -31.72 17.55 -13.24
N ARG A 311 -31.46 18.79 -13.66
CA ARG A 311 -30.64 19.75 -12.91
C ARG A 311 -31.46 20.50 -11.87
N TYR A 312 -30.84 20.78 -10.73
CA TYR A 312 -31.42 21.47 -9.59
C TYR A 312 -30.64 22.74 -9.27
N ALA A 313 -31.37 23.84 -9.13
CA ALA A 313 -30.83 25.12 -8.71
C ALA A 313 -30.69 25.20 -7.18
N ASP A 314 -29.92 26.18 -6.71
CA ASP A 314 -29.82 26.48 -5.28
C ASP A 314 -31.20 26.79 -4.67
N GLY A 315 -31.51 26.17 -3.54
CA GLY A 315 -32.82 26.24 -2.87
C GLY A 315 -33.91 25.33 -3.44
N GLU A 316 -33.70 24.60 -4.55
CA GLU A 316 -34.70 23.65 -5.05
C GLU A 316 -34.77 22.35 -4.22
N VAL A 317 -35.94 21.72 -4.23
CA VAL A 317 -36.22 20.52 -3.44
C VAL A 317 -36.23 19.26 -4.31
N ILE A 318 -35.46 18.26 -3.91
CA ILE A 318 -35.43 16.92 -4.47
C ILE A 318 -36.41 16.03 -3.71
N SER A 319 -37.25 15.30 -4.44
CA SER A 319 -38.09 14.24 -3.88
C SER A 319 -37.36 12.89 -3.91
N LEU A 320 -37.17 12.27 -2.74
CA LEU A 320 -36.43 11.03 -2.56
C LEU A 320 -37.38 9.83 -2.71
N SER A 321 -37.06 8.88 -3.59
CA SER A 321 -37.90 7.70 -3.83
C SER A 321 -37.66 6.55 -2.85
N ASP A 322 -36.47 6.48 -2.23
CA ASP A 322 -36.00 5.35 -1.41
C ASP A 322 -35.14 5.78 -0.22
N HIS A 323 -34.69 4.80 0.57
CA HIS A 323 -33.84 5.01 1.75
C HIS A 323 -32.50 5.69 1.43
N PHE A 324 -31.99 5.59 0.19
CA PHE A 324 -30.69 6.18 -0.20
C PHE A 324 -30.72 6.66 -1.66
N THR A 325 -30.37 7.93 -1.91
CA THR A 325 -30.33 8.56 -3.24
C THR A 325 -28.95 9.19 -3.48
N ARG A 326 -28.30 8.90 -4.61
CA ARG A 326 -27.01 9.48 -5.00
C ARG A 326 -27.22 10.62 -6.01
N ILE A 327 -26.60 11.78 -5.76
CA ILE A 327 -26.75 13.02 -6.53
C ILE A 327 -25.38 13.44 -7.06
N TYR A 328 -25.33 13.95 -8.29
CA TYR A 328 -24.09 14.36 -8.97
C TYR A 328 -23.99 15.87 -9.10
N GLY A 329 -22.78 16.41 -9.13
CA GLY A 329 -22.52 17.85 -9.29
C GLY A 329 -21.25 18.16 -10.08
N LYS A 330 -21.14 19.40 -10.55
CA LYS A 330 -19.92 19.95 -11.16
C LYS A 330 -19.60 21.31 -10.58
N VAL A 331 -18.33 21.53 -10.26
CA VAL A 331 -17.82 22.75 -9.62
C VAL A 331 -16.66 23.34 -10.42
N LYS A 332 -16.55 24.66 -10.44
CA LYS A 332 -15.47 25.45 -11.06
C LYS A 332 -14.71 26.25 -9.99
N TYR A 333 -13.39 26.31 -10.09
CA TYR A 333 -12.52 27.17 -9.28
C TYR A 333 -12.29 28.51 -10.00
N VAL A 334 -12.44 29.61 -9.26
CA VAL A 334 -12.34 31.00 -9.74
C VAL A 334 -11.47 31.87 -8.83
N GLY A 335 -10.70 31.27 -7.92
CA GLY A 335 -9.82 31.98 -6.99
C GLY A 335 -8.46 32.38 -7.58
N ASN A 336 -7.67 33.13 -6.80
CA ASN A 336 -6.43 33.77 -7.28
C ASN A 336 -5.15 32.90 -7.19
N SER A 337 -5.20 31.75 -6.51
CA SER A 337 -3.99 30.96 -6.21
C SER A 337 -3.61 29.94 -7.28
N GLY A 338 -4.45 29.74 -8.30
CA GLY A 338 -4.20 28.82 -9.42
C GLY A 338 -4.99 29.22 -10.65
N CYS A 339 -4.81 28.50 -11.75
CA CYS A 339 -5.58 28.74 -12.98
C CYS A 339 -7.03 28.22 -12.84
N GLU A 340 -7.98 28.84 -13.56
CA GLU A 340 -9.40 28.46 -13.53
C GLU A 340 -9.63 27.04 -14.08
N THR A 341 -10.21 26.14 -13.28
CA THR A 341 -10.48 24.73 -13.66
C THR A 341 -11.87 24.26 -13.20
N SER A 342 -12.39 23.14 -13.74
CA SER A 342 -13.67 22.55 -13.33
C SER A 342 -13.58 21.03 -13.10
N SER A 343 -14.36 20.48 -12.17
CA SER A 343 -14.41 19.04 -11.91
C SER A 343 -15.78 18.57 -11.40
N THR A 344 -16.08 17.29 -11.52
CA THR A 344 -17.35 16.66 -11.11
C THR A 344 -17.22 15.91 -9.80
N PHE A 345 -18.28 15.91 -8.99
CA PHE A 345 -18.36 15.22 -7.70
C PHE A 345 -19.74 14.59 -7.50
N ASP A 346 -19.90 13.81 -6.43
CA ASP A 346 -21.19 13.23 -6.06
C ASP A 346 -21.34 13.13 -4.53
N PHE A 347 -22.58 13.10 -4.07
CA PHE A 347 -22.92 12.93 -2.66
C PHE A 347 -24.20 12.11 -2.51
N SER A 348 -24.46 11.66 -1.28
CA SER A 348 -25.61 10.82 -0.97
C SER A 348 -26.59 11.46 -0.01
N VAL A 349 -27.87 11.13 -0.14
CA VAL A 349 -28.95 11.58 0.76
C VAL A 349 -29.77 10.37 1.20
N ARG A 350 -29.95 10.22 2.51
CA ARG A 350 -30.67 9.12 3.16
C ARG A 350 -31.99 9.60 3.77
N ASN A 351 -33.09 8.92 3.46
CA ASN A 351 -34.41 9.15 4.05
C ASN A 351 -34.66 8.15 5.19
N ILE A 352 -34.95 8.66 6.39
CA ILE A 352 -35.03 7.85 7.62
C ILE A 352 -36.50 7.70 8.06
N LYS A 353 -37.16 6.58 7.68
CA LYS A 353 -38.53 6.24 8.13
C LYS A 353 -38.64 4.75 8.49
N TYR A 354 -38.94 4.42 9.75
CA TYR A 354 -38.94 3.04 10.29
C TYR A 354 -40.37 2.45 10.45
N ILE A 355 -40.57 1.18 10.06
CA ILE A 355 -41.85 0.44 10.13
C ILE A 355 -41.64 -0.87 10.93
N THR A 356 -42.51 -1.21 11.89
CA THR A 356 -42.45 -2.47 12.67
C THR A 356 -43.78 -3.22 12.63
N ASP A 357 -43.76 -4.54 12.39
CA ASP A 357 -44.97 -5.36 12.15
C ASP A 357 -45.23 -6.51 13.17
N ARG A 358 -44.69 -6.45 14.41
CA ARG A 358 -44.81 -7.57 15.39
C ARG A 358 -45.74 -7.29 16.58
N ASN A 359 -46.48 -8.33 17.01
CA ASN A 359 -47.36 -8.31 18.20
C ASN A 359 -47.14 -9.51 19.16
N PRO A 360 -46.17 -9.46 20.09
CA PRO A 360 -45.82 -10.60 20.96
C PRO A 360 -46.83 -10.91 22.09
N ILE A 361 -46.84 -12.17 22.58
CA ILE A 361 -47.74 -12.72 23.64
C ILE A 361 -46.91 -13.31 24.81
N ILE A 362 -47.34 -13.11 26.07
CA ILE A 362 -46.69 -13.50 27.34
C ILE A 362 -47.72 -14.25 28.24
N GLU A 363 -47.31 -15.17 29.14
CA GLU A 363 -48.21 -15.83 30.12
C GLU A 363 -47.73 -15.66 31.59
N THR A 364 -48.63 -15.57 32.57
CA THR A 364 -48.35 -15.31 33.99
C THR A 364 -49.45 -15.80 34.94
N CYS A 365 -49.06 -16.36 36.09
CA CYS A 365 -49.99 -16.76 37.16
C CYS A 365 -50.42 -15.58 38.07
N ASN A 366 -49.76 -14.43 37.94
CA ASN A 366 -49.91 -13.27 38.84
C ASN A 366 -50.93 -12.26 38.29
N PRO A 367 -51.87 -11.73 39.10
CA PRO A 367 -52.77 -10.65 38.70
C PRO A 367 -52.08 -9.29 38.39
N THR A 368 -50.76 -9.13 38.58
CA THR A 368 -50.01 -7.91 38.21
C THR A 368 -48.73 -8.23 37.42
N PHE A 369 -48.40 -7.41 36.42
CA PHE A 369 -47.23 -7.52 35.52
C PHE A 369 -46.32 -6.29 35.66
N LYS A 370 -45.01 -6.50 35.81
CA LYS A 370 -44.01 -5.44 35.94
C LYS A 370 -43.41 -5.09 34.57
N ILE A 371 -43.37 -3.79 34.24
CA ILE A 371 -42.79 -3.27 33.00
C ILE A 371 -41.25 -3.30 33.10
N ASP A 372 -40.62 -3.95 32.12
CA ASP A 372 -39.17 -3.99 31.92
C ASP A 372 -38.90 -3.55 30.47
N LYS A 373 -38.46 -2.31 30.28
CA LYS A 373 -38.29 -1.72 28.95
C LYS A 373 -37.23 -2.43 28.14
N LEU A 374 -36.17 -2.94 28.76
CA LEU A 374 -35.09 -3.63 28.04
C LEU A 374 -35.59 -4.95 27.45
N ASN A 375 -36.29 -5.74 28.27
CA ASN A 375 -36.87 -7.01 27.82
C ASN A 375 -38.01 -6.81 26.82
N LEU A 376 -38.86 -5.80 27.01
CA LEU A 376 -39.92 -5.47 26.05
C LEU A 376 -39.35 -4.95 24.72
N ARG A 377 -38.24 -4.17 24.74
CA ARG A 377 -37.52 -3.72 23.53
C ARG A 377 -37.01 -4.91 22.71
N LEU A 378 -36.35 -5.88 23.36
CA LEU A 378 -35.85 -7.09 22.70
C LEU A 378 -36.96 -7.89 21.99
N LEU A 379 -38.15 -7.99 22.61
CA LEU A 379 -39.29 -8.71 22.05
C LEU A 379 -39.90 -8.04 20.81
N THR A 380 -39.77 -6.71 20.69
CA THR A 380 -40.25 -5.95 19.52
C THR A 380 -39.31 -5.98 18.31
N GLN A 381 -38.07 -6.50 18.46
CA GLN A 381 -37.03 -6.56 17.42
C GLN A 381 -36.69 -5.23 16.73
N VAL A 382 -36.86 -4.09 17.40
CA VAL A 382 -36.25 -2.84 16.94
C VAL A 382 -34.73 -3.00 17.10
N ILE A 383 -34.04 -3.24 15.98
CA ILE A 383 -32.60 -3.57 15.93
C ILE A 383 -31.79 -2.44 16.58
N ASN A 384 -30.71 -2.83 17.27
CA ASN A 384 -29.70 -1.99 17.92
C ASN A 384 -29.20 -0.84 17.05
N ASP A 385 -29.95 0.25 17.05
CA ASP A 385 -29.50 1.54 16.58
C ASP A 385 -29.52 2.45 17.82
N GLU A 386 -28.34 2.91 18.26
CA GLU A 386 -28.18 3.77 19.45
C GLU A 386 -28.97 5.08 19.30
N ASP A 387 -29.36 5.39 18.07
CA ASP A 387 -30.08 6.58 17.67
C ASP A 387 -31.61 6.52 17.92
N TYR A 388 -32.18 5.43 18.45
CA TYR A 388 -33.64 5.31 18.67
C TYR A 388 -34.07 4.87 20.10
N ASP A 389 -35.16 5.47 20.59
CA ASP A 389 -35.87 5.14 21.85
C ASP A 389 -37.31 4.61 21.59
N ILE A 390 -37.87 3.80 22.50
CA ILE A 390 -39.22 3.23 22.39
C ILE A 390 -40.09 3.62 23.60
N LYS A 391 -41.26 4.20 23.30
CA LYS A 391 -42.27 4.57 24.30
C LYS A 391 -43.39 3.53 24.35
N PHE A 392 -43.84 3.16 25.55
CA PHE A 392 -44.89 2.16 25.78
C PHE A 392 -46.12 2.79 26.44
N TYR A 393 -47.31 2.34 26.07
CA TYR A 393 -48.58 2.90 26.54
C TYR A 393 -49.58 1.80 26.91
N LEU A 394 -50.38 2.06 27.95
CA LEU A 394 -51.56 1.26 28.28
C LEU A 394 -52.67 1.44 27.23
N PRO A 395 -53.69 0.56 27.19
CA PRO A 395 -54.81 0.68 26.27
C PRO A 395 -55.59 2.00 26.41
N ASN A 396 -55.53 2.63 27.58
CA ASN A 396 -56.14 3.93 27.86
C ASN A 396 -55.28 5.13 27.43
N GLY A 397 -54.12 4.91 26.82
CA GLY A 397 -53.21 5.95 26.31
C GLY A 397 -52.20 6.48 27.33
N THR A 398 -52.16 5.93 28.55
CA THR A 398 -51.19 6.36 29.58
C THR A 398 -49.81 5.78 29.27
N GLU A 399 -48.76 6.61 29.21
CA GLU A 399 -47.37 6.15 29.06
C GLU A 399 -46.94 5.37 30.32
N VAL A 400 -46.23 4.25 30.12
CA VAL A 400 -45.66 3.46 31.20
C VAL A 400 -44.14 3.48 31.15
N PHE A 401 -43.54 3.57 32.33
CA PHE A 401 -42.10 3.71 32.51
C PHE A 401 -41.48 2.39 32.97
N ASP A 402 -40.16 2.31 32.84
CA ASP A 402 -39.42 1.14 33.29
C ASP A 402 -39.60 0.93 34.80
N GLY A 403 -39.96 -0.28 35.21
CA GLY A 403 -40.22 -0.64 36.60
C GLY A 403 -41.66 -0.51 37.09
N ASP A 404 -42.58 0.06 36.31
CA ASP A 404 -44.00 0.20 36.69
C ASP A 404 -44.70 -1.16 36.88
N ASN A 405 -45.67 -1.25 37.80
CA ASN A 405 -46.50 -2.45 37.97
C ASN A 405 -47.92 -2.20 37.44
N VAL A 406 -48.38 -3.06 36.53
CA VAL A 406 -49.68 -2.95 35.87
C VAL A 406 -50.57 -4.15 36.20
N THR A 407 -51.81 -3.91 36.62
CA THR A 407 -52.76 -4.98 36.95
C THR A 407 -53.36 -5.62 35.69
N ILE A 408 -53.39 -6.95 35.64
CA ILE A 408 -54.06 -7.75 34.61
C ILE A 408 -55.50 -7.98 35.07
N ASN A 409 -56.43 -7.22 34.49
CA ASN A 409 -57.84 -7.32 34.80
C ASN A 409 -58.49 -8.38 33.91
N GLY A 410 -58.79 -9.55 34.47
CA GLY A 410 -59.36 -10.70 33.76
C GLY A 410 -58.29 -11.75 33.43
N ASP A 411 -58.41 -12.38 32.26
CA ASP A 411 -57.47 -13.42 31.82
C ASP A 411 -56.34 -12.86 30.95
N GLN A 412 -56.40 -11.58 30.49
CA GLN A 412 -55.42 -10.99 29.57
C GLN A 412 -55.19 -9.45 29.71
N LEU A 413 -53.98 -8.94 29.42
CA LEU A 413 -53.60 -7.49 29.31
C LEU A 413 -52.89 -7.17 27.98
N VAL A 414 -53.09 -5.98 27.39
CA VAL A 414 -52.45 -5.51 26.13
C VAL A 414 -51.71 -4.17 26.31
N LEU A 415 -50.52 -3.98 25.73
CA LEU A 415 -49.71 -2.73 25.73
C LEU A 415 -49.46 -2.24 24.29
N ASN A 416 -49.38 -0.93 24.05
CA ASN A 416 -49.00 -0.31 22.76
C ASN A 416 -47.56 0.24 22.80
N TYR A 417 -46.82 0.32 21.69
CA TYR A 417 -45.46 0.92 21.64
C TYR A 417 -45.15 1.75 20.37
N ILE A 418 -44.26 2.76 20.47
CA ILE A 418 -43.85 3.70 19.38
C ILE A 418 -42.32 3.99 19.41
N PRO A 419 -41.57 3.84 18.29
CA PRO A 419 -40.16 4.21 18.19
C PRO A 419 -39.92 5.69 17.78
N VAL A 420 -38.88 6.34 18.33
CA VAL A 420 -38.50 7.76 18.11
C VAL A 420 -36.98 7.93 18.00
N HIS A 421 -36.49 8.68 16.99
CA HIS A 421 -35.04 8.95 16.79
C HIS A 421 -34.52 10.11 17.67
N TYR A 422 -33.36 9.92 18.31
CA TYR A 422 -32.77 10.82 19.32
C TYR A 422 -32.25 12.16 18.75
N ALA A 423 -31.46 12.14 17.66
CA ALA A 423 -30.84 13.35 17.11
C ALA A 423 -31.79 14.26 16.28
N ILE A 424 -32.66 13.66 15.46
CA ILE A 424 -33.48 14.40 14.46
C ILE A 424 -35.00 14.35 14.72
N GLY A 425 -35.45 13.64 15.75
CA GLY A 425 -36.86 13.66 16.20
C GLY A 425 -37.88 12.95 15.30
N CYS A 426 -37.43 12.13 14.36
CA CYS A 426 -38.27 11.31 13.49
C CYS A 426 -39.10 10.26 14.29
N ILE A 427 -40.42 10.14 14.02
CA ILE A 427 -41.36 9.20 14.69
C ILE A 427 -41.73 8.04 13.75
N GLY A 428 -41.66 6.79 14.23
CA GLY A 428 -42.03 5.58 13.48
C GLY A 428 -43.46 5.06 13.71
N THR A 429 -43.77 3.84 13.24
CA THR A 429 -45.11 3.23 13.27
C THR A 429 -45.41 2.47 14.58
N THR A 430 -46.66 2.46 15.06
CA THR A 430 -47.12 1.91 16.36
C THR A 430 -47.42 0.38 16.34
N GLY A 431 -47.08 -0.37 17.41
CA GLY A 431 -47.37 -1.83 17.57
C GLY A 431 -47.94 -2.23 18.96
N THR A 432 -48.23 -3.53 19.21
CA THR A 432 -48.89 -4.01 20.48
C THR A 432 -48.27 -5.28 21.13
N ILE A 433 -48.46 -5.54 22.43
CA ILE A 433 -47.96 -6.70 23.22
C ILE A 433 -49.08 -7.27 24.14
N THR A 434 -49.23 -8.60 24.32
CA THR A 434 -50.33 -9.29 25.06
C THR A 434 -49.85 -10.20 26.23
N ILE A 435 -50.60 -10.38 27.34
CA ILE A 435 -50.21 -11.18 28.56
C ILE A 435 -51.39 -12.06 29.17
N ASN A 436 -51.31 -13.40 29.49
CA ASN A 436 -52.40 -14.40 29.91
C ASN A 436 -52.28 -15.18 31.33
N LYS A 437 -53.27 -15.98 31.90
CA LYS A 437 -53.28 -16.68 33.30
C LYS A 437 -53.88 -18.17 33.51
N THR A 438 -53.45 -19.08 34.48
CA THR A 438 -53.76 -20.61 34.68
C THR A 438 -54.03 -21.30 36.14
N SER A 439 -54.26 -22.69 36.40
CA SER A 439 -54.73 -23.46 37.71
C SER A 439 -54.10 -24.88 38.23
N THR A 440 -54.43 -25.53 39.44
CA THR A 440 -53.66 -26.56 40.36
C THR A 440 -54.08 -28.12 40.58
N LEU A 441 -53.32 -29.04 41.31
CA LEU A 441 -53.41 -30.57 41.52
C LEU A 441 -53.51 -31.16 43.02
N PRO A 442 -53.87 -32.45 43.35
CA PRO A 442 -54.14 -32.94 44.76
C PRO A 442 -53.18 -33.98 45.46
N ILE A 443 -52.55 -33.65 46.61
CA ILE A 443 -51.65 -34.49 47.50
C ILE A 443 -52.05 -34.45 49.03
N LEU A 444 -51.45 -35.24 49.96
CA LEU A 444 -51.78 -35.36 51.43
C LEU A 444 -50.64 -34.98 52.44
N ASP A 445 -50.94 -34.84 53.76
CA ASP A 445 -50.00 -34.52 54.88
C ASP A 445 -49.52 -35.76 55.70
N ALA A 446 -48.39 -35.68 56.45
CA ALA A 446 -47.83 -36.76 57.31
C ALA A 446 -47.14 -36.29 58.63
N ASN A 447 -46.89 -37.19 59.62
CA ASN A 447 -46.30 -36.88 60.96
C ASN A 447 -45.25 -37.91 61.51
N LEU A 448 -44.20 -37.49 62.25
CA LEU A 448 -43.11 -38.35 62.84
C LEU A 448 -42.65 -37.96 64.28
N THR A 449 -42.31 -38.92 65.18
CA THR A 449 -41.75 -38.65 66.54
C THR A 449 -40.74 -39.71 67.05
N ALA A 450 -39.51 -39.34 67.46
CA ALA A 450 -38.42 -40.25 67.93
C ALA A 450 -37.33 -39.53 68.79
N CYS A 451 -36.37 -40.26 69.41
CA CYS A 451 -35.16 -39.66 70.01
C CYS A 451 -34.10 -39.40 68.93
N LEU A 452 -33.36 -38.30 69.03
CA LEU A 452 -32.42 -37.89 67.98
C LEU A 452 -31.35 -38.94 67.66
N VAL A 453 -30.79 -39.57 68.69
CA VAL A 453 -29.78 -40.63 68.60
C VAL A 453 -30.31 -41.88 67.88
N ASP A 454 -31.63 -42.09 67.86
CA ASP A 454 -32.28 -43.28 67.28
C ASP A 454 -32.89 -43.03 65.88
N LEU A 455 -32.90 -41.78 65.39
CA LEU A 455 -33.48 -41.39 64.10
C LEU A 455 -32.65 -41.95 62.92
N ASN A 456 -33.26 -42.63 61.94
CA ASN A 456 -32.57 -43.18 60.76
C ASN A 456 -33.43 -43.09 59.47
N GLN A 457 -32.85 -43.42 58.30
CA GLN A 457 -33.46 -43.19 56.98
C GLN A 457 -34.73 -44.02 56.72
N GLU A 458 -34.76 -45.26 57.20
CA GLU A 458 -35.87 -46.19 56.99
C GLU A 458 -37.20 -45.64 57.54
N LEU A 459 -37.12 -44.89 58.64
CA LEU A 459 -38.26 -44.23 59.28
C LEU A 459 -38.81 -43.04 58.46
N ILE A 460 -37.96 -42.39 57.65
CA ILE A 460 -38.33 -41.26 56.78
C ILE A 460 -39.03 -41.75 55.52
N ASP A 461 -38.50 -42.81 54.90
CA ASP A 461 -39.02 -43.36 53.64
C ASP A 461 -40.48 -43.83 53.77
N GLN A 462 -40.85 -44.40 54.93
CA GLN A 462 -42.23 -44.83 55.21
C GLN A 462 -43.23 -43.67 55.23
N LYS A 463 -42.83 -42.46 55.67
CA LYS A 463 -43.71 -41.30 55.76
C LYS A 463 -43.90 -40.55 54.45
N ILE A 464 -42.91 -40.57 53.56
CA ILE A 464 -43.06 -39.97 52.22
C ILE A 464 -44.00 -40.79 51.32
N ALA A 465 -44.06 -42.11 51.51
CA ALA A 465 -45.03 -42.96 50.80
C ALA A 465 -46.50 -42.60 51.14
N GLU A 466 -46.79 -42.17 52.37
CA GLU A 466 -48.12 -41.71 52.81
C GLU A 466 -48.53 -40.40 52.11
N ILE A 467 -47.61 -39.45 51.94
CA ILE A 467 -47.84 -38.13 51.32
C ILE A 467 -48.24 -38.24 49.84
N LYS A 468 -47.64 -39.18 49.10
CA LYS A 468 -47.90 -39.37 47.66
C LYS A 468 -49.32 -39.87 47.35
N ASN A 469 -50.03 -40.45 48.33
CA ASN A 469 -51.42 -40.91 48.25
C ASN A 469 -51.80 -41.61 46.92
N GLY A 470 -50.92 -42.48 46.40
CA GLY A 470 -51.15 -43.23 45.15
C GLY A 470 -50.99 -42.45 43.83
N THR A 471 -50.59 -41.17 43.86
CA THR A 471 -50.31 -40.35 42.67
C THR A 471 -48.87 -40.54 42.15
N THR A 472 -48.63 -40.25 40.86
CA THR A 472 -47.29 -40.32 40.23
C THR A 472 -46.54 -38.98 40.22
N ALA A 473 -46.99 -37.99 41.02
CA ALA A 473 -46.43 -36.64 41.00
C ALA A 473 -44.99 -36.57 41.55
N ASN A 474 -44.15 -35.77 40.90
CA ASN A 474 -42.79 -35.48 41.38
C ASN A 474 -42.86 -34.48 42.55
N LEU A 475 -42.49 -34.94 43.74
CA LEU A 475 -42.50 -34.14 44.96
C LEU A 475 -41.18 -33.38 45.09
N THR A 476 -41.29 -32.07 45.31
CA THR A 476 -40.18 -31.22 45.72
C THR A 476 -40.39 -30.82 47.17
N PHE A 477 -39.36 -30.94 47.99
CA PHE A 477 -39.46 -30.72 49.43
C PHE A 477 -38.81 -29.39 49.75
N TYR A 478 -39.45 -28.62 50.60
CA TYR A 478 -38.99 -27.32 51.02
C TYR A 478 -39.06 -27.27 52.54
N TYR A 479 -37.96 -26.87 53.17
CA TYR A 479 -37.96 -26.61 54.59
C TYR A 479 -37.64 -25.14 54.81
N GLN A 480 -38.54 -24.43 55.49
CA GLN A 480 -38.46 -22.98 55.69
C GLN A 480 -38.25 -22.19 54.37
N GLY A 481 -38.82 -22.68 53.26
CA GLY A 481 -38.76 -22.03 51.95
C GLY A 481 -37.56 -22.42 51.07
N SER A 482 -36.58 -23.18 51.58
CA SER A 482 -35.44 -23.67 50.80
C SER A 482 -35.69 -25.08 50.26
N LEU A 483 -35.40 -25.31 48.97
CA LEU A 483 -35.52 -26.62 48.34
C LEU A 483 -34.50 -27.59 48.94
N ILE A 484 -34.98 -28.75 49.36
CA ILE A 484 -34.16 -29.85 49.90
C ILE A 484 -34.41 -31.11 49.07
N GLN A 485 -33.34 -31.84 48.80
CA GLN A 485 -33.41 -33.08 48.02
C GLN A 485 -33.93 -34.24 48.88
N TYR A 486 -34.50 -35.26 48.26
CA TYR A 486 -35.11 -36.39 48.98
C TYR A 486 -34.13 -37.11 49.92
N ASN A 487 -32.90 -37.34 49.47
CA ASN A 487 -31.81 -37.92 50.27
C ASN A 487 -31.32 -37.01 51.42
N GLU A 488 -31.73 -35.74 51.43
CA GLU A 488 -31.41 -34.76 52.46
C GLU A 488 -32.53 -34.62 53.50
N LEU A 489 -33.65 -35.34 53.35
CA LEU A 489 -34.77 -35.25 54.29
C LEU A 489 -34.38 -35.72 55.69
N LEU A 490 -33.63 -36.82 55.79
CA LEU A 490 -33.17 -37.32 57.09
C LEU A 490 -32.24 -36.32 57.76
N SER A 491 -31.26 -35.77 57.04
CA SER A 491 -30.36 -34.76 57.60
C SER A 491 -31.12 -33.50 57.99
N THR A 492 -32.13 -33.10 57.22
CA THR A 492 -32.97 -31.92 57.51
C THR A 492 -33.83 -32.12 58.75
N ILE A 493 -34.55 -33.23 58.85
CA ILE A 493 -35.40 -33.59 60.00
C ILE A 493 -34.54 -33.73 61.25
N ARG A 494 -33.38 -34.40 61.10
CA ARG A 494 -32.39 -34.53 62.17
C ARG A 494 -31.99 -33.14 62.64
N SER A 495 -31.45 -32.27 61.79
CA SER A 495 -30.95 -30.94 62.19
C SER A 495 -31.99 -30.03 62.85
N ASN A 496 -33.25 -30.11 62.44
CA ASN A 496 -34.26 -29.14 62.87
C ASN A 496 -35.09 -29.59 64.07
N ARG A 497 -35.01 -30.88 64.42
CA ARG A 497 -35.62 -31.52 65.59
C ARG A 497 -37.15 -31.49 65.59
N ASN A 498 -37.79 -30.34 65.52
CA ASN A 498 -39.25 -30.23 65.37
C ASN A 498 -39.55 -29.25 64.23
N GLY A 499 -40.47 -29.60 63.35
CA GLY A 499 -40.84 -28.71 62.27
C GLY A 499 -41.73 -29.35 61.24
N THR A 500 -41.98 -28.55 60.21
CA THR A 500 -42.83 -28.91 59.09
C THR A 500 -42.04 -28.75 57.80
N ILE A 501 -41.90 -29.83 57.04
CA ILE A 501 -41.41 -29.78 55.66
C ILE A 501 -42.61 -29.54 54.76
N GLU A 502 -42.52 -28.49 53.96
CA GLU A 502 -43.46 -28.16 52.92
C GLU A 502 -43.18 -29.00 51.67
N VAL A 503 -44.19 -29.70 51.15
CA VAL A 503 -44.05 -30.58 49.99
C VAL A 503 -44.84 -30.00 48.82
N ARG A 504 -44.17 -29.69 47.72
CA ARG A 504 -44.73 -29.01 46.54
C ARG A 504 -44.69 -29.86 45.28
N VAL A 505 -45.64 -29.57 44.40
CA VAL A 505 -45.67 -30.04 43.00
C VAL A 505 -45.78 -28.81 42.10
N GLU A 506 -44.83 -28.64 41.18
CA GLU A 506 -44.64 -27.44 40.34
C GLU A 506 -45.21 -27.60 38.92
N GLU A 507 -45.67 -28.80 38.52
CA GLU A 507 -46.35 -29.00 37.24
C GLU A 507 -47.80 -28.49 37.31
N GLY A 508 -48.09 -27.39 36.60
CA GLY A 508 -49.37 -26.66 36.67
C GLY A 508 -49.30 -25.47 37.63
N CYS A 509 -50.42 -25.02 38.23
CA CYS A 509 -50.30 -24.08 39.34
C CYS A 509 -49.82 -24.79 40.62
N PRO A 510 -48.93 -24.16 41.39
CA PRO A 510 -48.28 -24.80 42.54
C PRO A 510 -49.27 -25.28 43.61
N THR A 511 -49.10 -26.51 44.11
CA THR A 511 -49.85 -27.03 45.29
C THR A 511 -48.90 -27.51 46.38
N THR A 512 -49.24 -27.19 47.64
CA THR A 512 -48.42 -27.41 48.83
C THR A 512 -49.12 -28.32 49.87
N ARG A 513 -48.36 -29.21 50.54
CA ARG A 513 -48.75 -30.01 51.74
C ARG A 513 -47.64 -30.04 52.81
N GLN A 514 -47.93 -30.61 53.97
CA GLN A 514 -47.08 -30.56 55.17
C GLN A 514 -46.67 -31.95 55.69
N PHE A 515 -45.37 -32.12 55.94
CA PHE A 515 -44.80 -33.26 56.68
C PHE A 515 -44.23 -32.76 58.01
N ASN A 516 -44.92 -33.04 59.12
CA ASN A 516 -44.48 -32.61 60.44
C ASN A 516 -43.62 -33.67 61.14
N PHE A 517 -42.62 -33.26 61.89
CA PHE A 517 -41.76 -34.15 62.69
C PHE A 517 -41.46 -33.50 64.03
N ASN A 518 -41.30 -34.31 65.08
CA ASN A 518 -40.95 -33.86 66.43
C ASN A 518 -39.99 -34.86 67.10
N ILE A 519 -38.70 -34.53 67.12
CA ILE A 519 -37.58 -35.35 67.57
C ILE A 519 -37.08 -34.82 68.90
N LYS A 520 -37.01 -35.71 69.90
CA LYS A 520 -36.57 -35.38 71.26
C LYS A 520 -35.06 -35.53 71.38
N GLU A 521 -34.41 -34.58 72.03
CA GLU A 521 -32.99 -34.59 72.37
C GLU A 521 -32.83 -34.40 73.89
N SER A 522 -31.68 -34.77 74.44
CA SER A 522 -31.34 -34.41 75.83
C SER A 522 -31.38 -32.89 75.97
N SER A 523 -31.91 -32.35 77.07
CA SER A 523 -31.89 -30.90 77.32
C SER A 523 -30.49 -30.35 77.65
N ILE A 524 -29.49 -31.23 77.77
CA ILE A 524 -28.09 -30.83 77.91
C ILE A 524 -27.57 -30.26 76.58
N ALA A 525 -27.53 -28.93 76.49
CA ALA A 525 -26.92 -28.24 75.37
C ALA A 525 -25.40 -28.12 75.56
N LEU A 526 -24.63 -28.81 74.71
CA LEU A 526 -23.17 -28.68 74.69
C LEU A 526 -22.71 -27.47 73.87
N ASN A 527 -21.59 -26.88 74.27
CA ASN A 527 -20.96 -25.75 73.60
C ASN A 527 -20.13 -26.22 72.38
N ARG A 528 -19.52 -27.43 72.44
CA ARG A 528 -18.65 -28.10 71.43
C ARG A 528 -18.65 -29.63 71.60
N GLU A 529 -18.44 -30.42 70.53
CA GLU A 529 -18.31 -31.90 70.61
C GLU A 529 -16.89 -32.39 70.96
N ILE A 530 -15.88 -31.57 70.71
CA ILE A 530 -14.53 -31.76 71.23
C ILE A 530 -14.11 -30.44 71.89
N ILE A 531 -13.77 -30.49 73.18
CA ILE A 531 -13.16 -29.38 73.90
C ILE A 531 -11.66 -29.47 73.72
N ILE A 532 -11.11 -28.66 72.82
CA ILE A 532 -9.66 -28.52 72.71
C ILE A 532 -9.22 -27.45 73.70
N ILE A 533 -8.44 -27.87 74.70
CA ILE A 533 -7.75 -26.98 75.62
C ILE A 533 -6.29 -26.92 75.18
N GLN A 534 -6.00 -25.86 74.43
CA GLN A 534 -4.66 -25.50 74.00
C GLN A 534 -4.11 -24.41 74.92
N GLU A 535 -2.93 -24.64 75.51
CA GLU A 535 -2.11 -23.54 75.98
C GLU A 535 -1.23 -23.06 74.81
N PHE A 536 -1.51 -21.86 74.31
CA PHE A 536 -0.91 -21.32 73.08
C PHE A 536 0.36 -20.51 73.33
N CYS A 537 1.36 -20.77 72.48
CA CYS A 537 2.46 -19.87 72.14
C CYS A 537 3.28 -19.41 73.35
N VAL A 538 3.57 -20.37 74.23
CA VAL A 538 4.36 -20.18 75.45
C VAL A 538 5.84 -20.40 75.17
N GLU A 539 6.70 -19.74 75.95
CA GLU A 539 8.14 -19.97 75.90
C GLU A 539 8.46 -21.44 76.26
N ALA A 540 9.46 -22.05 75.62
CA ALA A 540 9.70 -23.50 75.62
C ALA A 540 9.91 -24.17 77.00
N SER A 541 10.01 -23.42 78.10
CA SER A 541 10.40 -23.88 79.45
C SER A 541 9.29 -24.08 80.50
N SER A 542 8.00 -24.10 80.13
CA SER A 542 6.85 -24.15 81.09
C SER A 542 6.26 -25.57 81.33
N ILE A 543 5.67 -25.87 82.53
CA ILE A 543 5.08 -27.19 82.96
C ILE A 543 3.55 -27.08 83.25
N ILE A 544 2.73 -28.06 82.83
CA ILE A 544 1.22 -28.03 82.90
C ILE A 544 0.59 -29.34 83.47
N ASN A 545 -0.40 -29.23 84.38
CA ASN A 545 -1.15 -30.34 85.05
C ASN A 545 -2.68 -30.05 85.18
N TYR A 546 -3.55 -31.08 85.16
CA TYR A 546 -5.02 -31.00 85.30
C TYR A 546 -5.61 -32.05 86.30
N THR A 547 -6.35 -31.61 87.31
CA THR A 547 -7.01 -32.47 88.33
C THR A 547 -8.43 -32.92 87.91
N ASN A 548 -9.07 -33.84 88.68
CA ASN A 548 -10.46 -34.27 88.44
C ASN A 548 -11.43 -33.09 88.42
N GLN A 549 -11.23 -32.17 89.35
CA GLN A 549 -12.04 -30.98 89.48
C GLN A 549 -11.80 -30.05 88.29
N ASP A 550 -10.56 -29.94 87.81
CA ASP A 550 -10.25 -29.18 86.59
C ASP A 550 -10.92 -29.80 85.36
N LEU A 551 -10.89 -31.12 85.19
CA LEU A 551 -11.54 -31.82 84.07
C LEU A 551 -13.08 -31.69 84.13
N LYS A 552 -13.68 -31.74 85.32
CA LYS A 552 -15.12 -31.48 85.50
C LYS A 552 -15.48 -30.03 85.23
N GLN A 553 -14.64 -29.09 85.66
CA GLN A 553 -14.84 -27.68 85.35
C GLN A 553 -14.70 -27.41 83.85
N ILE A 554 -13.71 -27.99 83.18
CA ILE A 554 -13.52 -27.93 81.72
C ILE A 554 -14.73 -28.54 81.00
N ALA A 555 -15.18 -29.72 81.43
CA ALA A 555 -16.37 -30.37 80.88
C ALA A 555 -17.66 -29.54 81.10
N LEU A 556 -17.76 -28.86 82.24
CA LEU A 556 -18.89 -27.99 82.57
C LEU A 556 -18.90 -26.70 81.73
N GLN A 557 -17.72 -26.15 81.40
CA GLN A 557 -17.59 -24.99 80.49
C GLN A 557 -18.18 -25.27 79.10
N ASN A 558 -18.29 -26.55 78.75
CA ASN A 558 -18.87 -27.00 77.51
C ASN A 558 -20.36 -27.26 77.59
N ILE A 559 -21.04 -26.77 78.63
CA ILE A 559 -22.51 -26.82 78.75
C ILE A 559 -23.02 -25.38 78.76
N LEU A 560 -23.87 -25.03 77.80
CA LEU A 560 -24.29 -23.64 77.52
C LEU A 560 -25.06 -22.95 78.66
N ASN A 561 -25.65 -23.72 79.58
CA ASN A 561 -26.35 -23.23 80.77
C ASN A 561 -26.09 -24.13 81.99
N ALA A 562 -24.81 -24.36 82.29
CA ALA A 562 -24.38 -25.28 83.32
C ALA A 562 -24.98 -24.96 84.72
N GLY A 563 -25.60 -25.95 85.35
CA GLY A 563 -25.84 -25.96 86.79
C GLY A 563 -24.56 -26.22 87.59
N SER A 564 -24.68 -26.49 88.89
CA SER A 564 -23.53 -26.99 89.67
C SER A 564 -23.13 -28.38 89.17
N ILE A 565 -21.85 -28.75 89.30
CA ILE A 565 -21.30 -30.07 88.89
C ILE A 565 -22.18 -31.25 89.37
N SER A 566 -22.81 -31.14 90.55
CA SER A 566 -23.69 -32.17 91.13
C SER A 566 -25.00 -32.44 90.38
N THR A 567 -25.36 -31.60 89.40
CA THR A 567 -26.61 -31.70 88.61
C THR A 567 -26.51 -32.76 87.51
N TYR A 568 -25.29 -33.13 87.14
CA TYR A 568 -24.99 -34.03 86.04
C TYR A 568 -24.15 -35.20 86.54
N ASP A 569 -24.31 -36.36 85.91
CA ASP A 569 -23.40 -37.50 86.11
C ASP A 569 -22.30 -37.45 85.03
N PHE A 570 -21.04 -37.29 85.45
CA PHE A 570 -19.87 -37.18 84.57
C PHE A 570 -19.01 -38.44 84.65
N LYS A 571 -18.73 -39.04 83.49
CA LYS A 571 -17.72 -40.10 83.37
C LYS A 571 -16.69 -39.72 82.32
N PHE A 572 -15.41 -39.87 82.69
CA PHE A 572 -14.26 -39.52 81.86
C PHE A 572 -13.49 -40.77 81.52
N TYR A 573 -13.18 -40.98 80.25
CA TYR A 573 -12.49 -42.15 79.73
C TYR A 573 -11.27 -41.71 78.94
N ASP A 574 -10.15 -42.40 79.09
CA ASP A 574 -9.01 -42.21 78.19
C ASP A 574 -9.25 -42.84 76.81
N GLU A 575 -8.26 -42.73 75.92
CA GLU A 575 -8.32 -43.29 74.56
C GLU A 575 -8.43 -44.83 74.52
N SER A 576 -8.16 -45.52 75.63
CA SER A 576 -8.36 -46.97 75.78
C SER A 576 -9.74 -47.32 76.36
N ASN A 577 -10.64 -46.33 76.48
CA ASN A 577 -11.97 -46.42 77.12
C ASN A 577 -11.91 -46.83 78.61
N VAL A 578 -10.80 -46.55 79.31
CA VAL A 578 -10.67 -46.78 80.75
C VAL A 578 -11.02 -45.50 81.51
N GLU A 579 -11.80 -45.61 82.59
CA GLU A 579 -12.25 -44.43 83.35
C GLU A 579 -11.09 -43.76 84.12
N ILE A 580 -10.94 -42.44 83.98
CA ILE A 580 -9.82 -41.67 84.55
C ILE A 580 -10.27 -40.50 85.43
N THR A 581 -9.38 -40.01 86.30
CA THR A 581 -9.68 -38.96 87.28
C THR A 581 -8.71 -37.77 87.29
N SER A 582 -7.59 -37.76 86.56
CA SER A 582 -6.69 -36.58 86.41
C SER A 582 -5.67 -36.78 85.27
N VAL A 583 -5.01 -35.70 84.84
CA VAL A 583 -3.91 -35.69 83.85
C VAL A 583 -2.71 -34.90 84.37
N ASN A 584 -1.56 -35.55 84.56
CA ASN A 584 -0.32 -34.92 85.05
C ASN A 584 0.77 -34.90 83.97
N ASN A 585 1.57 -33.83 83.95
CA ASN A 585 2.74 -33.58 83.14
C ASN A 585 2.48 -33.72 81.63
N LEU A 586 1.72 -32.75 81.08
CA LEU A 586 1.36 -32.74 79.67
C LEU A 586 2.58 -32.40 78.79
N GLN A 587 3.26 -33.43 78.27
CA GLN A 587 4.43 -33.31 77.41
C GLN A 587 4.09 -33.42 75.91
N ALA A 588 2.90 -33.93 75.59
CA ALA A 588 2.36 -34.11 74.24
C ALA A 588 0.82 -34.15 74.31
N GLU A 589 0.15 -34.14 73.15
CA GLU A 589 -1.32 -34.16 73.03
C GLU A 589 -1.98 -35.38 73.72
N ARG A 590 -3.16 -35.17 74.34
CA ARG A 590 -3.97 -36.25 74.96
C ARG A 590 -5.48 -36.03 74.76
N ARG A 591 -6.23 -37.08 74.38
CA ARG A 591 -7.71 -37.06 74.29
C ARG A 591 -8.41 -37.82 75.42
N ILE A 592 -9.57 -37.32 75.84
CA ILE A 592 -10.38 -37.82 76.96
C ILE A 592 -11.85 -37.81 76.56
N LYS A 593 -12.50 -38.97 76.45
CA LYS A 593 -13.94 -39.07 76.17
C LYS A 593 -14.77 -38.78 77.42
N VAL A 594 -15.84 -38.02 77.28
CA VAL A 594 -16.76 -37.63 78.34
C VAL A 594 -18.18 -38.08 77.99
N VAL A 595 -18.81 -38.82 78.90
CA VAL A 595 -20.22 -39.21 78.78
C VAL A 595 -20.99 -38.55 79.90
N LEU A 596 -22.10 -37.89 79.53
CA LEU A 596 -22.86 -37.03 80.41
C LEU A 596 -24.36 -37.35 80.34
N LYS A 597 -25.01 -37.38 81.50
CA LYS A 597 -26.46 -37.53 81.62
C LYS A 597 -27.02 -36.52 82.62
N LEU A 598 -28.14 -35.87 82.27
CA LEU A 598 -28.91 -35.06 83.20
C LEU A 598 -29.79 -36.00 84.03
N ASN A 599 -29.75 -35.85 85.36
CA ASN A 599 -30.40 -36.82 86.25
C ASN A 599 -31.94 -36.90 86.11
N SER A 600 -32.58 -35.96 85.40
CA SER A 600 -34.04 -35.87 85.20
C SER A 600 -34.56 -36.32 83.84
N GLU A 601 -33.71 -36.83 82.93
CA GLU A 601 -34.09 -37.21 81.56
C GLU A 601 -33.44 -38.53 81.11
N ASP A 602 -33.96 -39.12 80.02
CA ASP A 602 -33.55 -40.43 79.51
C ASP A 602 -32.57 -40.39 78.32
N CYS A 603 -32.39 -39.24 77.67
CA CYS A 603 -31.41 -39.07 76.58
C CYS A 603 -30.03 -38.66 77.14
N THR A 604 -28.95 -39.35 76.74
CA THR A 604 -27.55 -39.05 77.12
C THR A 604 -26.82 -38.22 76.05
N VAL A 605 -25.72 -37.56 76.43
CA VAL A 605 -24.84 -36.84 75.49
C VAL A 605 -23.37 -37.22 75.73
N GLU A 606 -22.58 -37.33 74.66
CA GLU A 606 -21.14 -37.62 74.73
C GLU A 606 -20.30 -36.58 73.97
N PHE A 607 -19.08 -36.32 74.43
CA PHE A 607 -18.13 -35.42 73.78
C PHE A 607 -16.69 -35.75 74.21
N THR A 608 -15.67 -35.18 73.57
CA THR A 608 -14.24 -35.43 73.89
C THR A 608 -13.56 -34.16 74.43
N ILE A 609 -12.52 -34.28 75.25
CA ILE A 609 -11.62 -33.21 75.67
C ILE A 609 -10.22 -33.54 75.16
N GLU A 610 -9.55 -32.59 74.51
CA GLU A 610 -8.22 -32.74 73.93
C GLU A 610 -7.29 -31.67 74.52
N LEU A 611 -6.15 -32.07 75.08
CA LEU A 611 -5.19 -31.17 75.73
C LEU A 611 -3.92 -31.07 74.85
N ILE A 612 -3.53 -29.88 74.37
CA ILE A 612 -2.41 -29.65 73.43
C ILE A 612 -1.49 -28.48 73.89
N ARG A 613 -0.18 -28.54 73.56
CA ARG A 613 0.85 -27.51 73.87
C ARG A 613 1.57 -27.02 72.60
N VAL A 614 1.78 -25.70 72.41
CA VAL A 614 2.48 -25.08 71.23
C VAL A 614 3.49 -23.99 71.64
N ASN A 615 4.70 -23.95 71.06
CA ASN A 615 5.80 -22.98 71.36
C ASN A 615 6.05 -21.95 70.21
N LYS A 616 6.69 -20.80 70.48
CA LYS A 616 7.08 -19.77 69.47
C LYS A 616 8.34 -20.10 68.66
N LEU A 617 8.42 -19.58 67.43
CA LEU A 617 9.61 -19.65 66.54
C LEU A 617 10.61 -18.51 66.79
N GLU A 618 11.89 -18.85 66.89
CA GLU A 618 13.00 -17.88 66.99
C GLU A 618 13.55 -17.53 65.60
N ILE A 619 13.23 -16.34 65.06
CA ILE A 619 13.67 -15.90 63.72
C ILE A 619 14.45 -14.58 63.80
N ASN A 620 15.52 -14.45 63.02
CA ASN A 620 16.34 -13.23 62.92
C ASN A 620 15.65 -12.11 62.11
N ASN A 621 16.15 -10.87 62.20
CA ASN A 621 15.65 -9.76 61.37
C ASN A 621 16.25 -9.80 59.95
N SER A 622 15.62 -9.11 58.99
CA SER A 622 16.07 -9.10 57.59
C SER A 622 17.50 -8.59 57.44
N SER A 623 18.33 -9.30 56.69
CA SER A 623 19.75 -9.02 56.49
C SER A 623 20.05 -7.90 55.48
N ARG A 624 19.09 -7.60 54.58
CA ARG A 624 19.20 -6.59 53.51
C ARG A 624 17.83 -6.09 53.03
N GLU A 625 17.84 -5.01 52.25
CA GLU A 625 16.66 -4.48 51.56
C GLU A 625 16.47 -5.14 50.18
N LEU A 626 15.26 -5.05 49.62
CA LEU A 626 14.90 -5.52 48.27
C LEU A 626 14.48 -4.35 47.37
N THR A 627 14.33 -4.61 46.07
CA THR A 627 13.80 -3.64 45.08
C THR A 627 12.63 -4.28 44.34
N ALA A 628 11.52 -3.55 44.21
CA ALA A 628 10.35 -4.00 43.46
C ALA A 628 10.59 -3.96 41.94
N SER A 629 9.85 -4.79 41.20
CA SER A 629 9.75 -4.70 39.75
C SER A 629 8.98 -3.46 39.29
N CYS A 630 9.03 -3.20 37.99
CA CYS A 630 8.53 -1.96 37.38
C CYS A 630 7.02 -1.74 37.44
N ASP A 631 6.25 -2.79 37.69
CA ASP A 631 4.82 -2.77 38.00
C ASP A 631 4.53 -2.53 39.50
N ASN A 632 5.55 -2.13 40.27
CA ASN A 632 5.52 -2.02 41.72
C ASN A 632 5.13 -3.34 42.38
N THR A 633 5.61 -4.47 41.88
CA THR A 633 5.38 -5.77 42.52
C THR A 633 6.67 -6.39 43.03
N ILE A 634 6.56 -7.43 43.85
CA ILE A 634 7.71 -8.23 44.28
C ILE A 634 7.33 -9.71 44.28
N ILE A 635 8.31 -10.56 44.00
CA ILE A 635 8.17 -12.01 44.07
C ILE A 635 9.16 -12.53 45.10
N PHE A 636 8.66 -13.25 46.10
CA PHE A 636 9.49 -13.96 47.06
C PHE A 636 9.75 -15.38 46.55
N THR A 637 11.01 -15.71 46.29
CA THR A 637 11.48 -17.07 46.04
C THR A 637 12.04 -17.70 47.32
N ARG A 638 12.22 -19.02 47.32
CA ARG A 638 12.83 -19.73 48.46
C ARG A 638 14.22 -19.19 48.78
N GLU A 639 15.02 -18.93 47.75
CA GLU A 639 16.36 -18.35 47.85
C GLU A 639 16.29 -16.95 48.46
N SER A 640 15.33 -16.13 48.03
CA SER A 640 15.19 -14.76 48.55
C SER A 640 14.85 -14.72 50.04
N LEU A 641 14.02 -15.64 50.55
CA LEU A 641 13.69 -15.71 51.98
C LEU A 641 14.88 -16.21 52.81
N ILE A 642 15.62 -17.20 52.30
CA ILE A 642 16.84 -17.70 52.94
C ILE A 642 17.91 -16.60 53.02
N GLU A 643 18.08 -15.81 51.96
CA GLU A 643 19.03 -14.70 51.95
C GLU A 643 18.63 -13.60 52.95
N LEU A 644 17.34 -13.33 53.11
CA LEU A 644 16.83 -12.32 54.04
C LEU A 644 16.92 -12.74 55.51
N PHE A 645 16.55 -13.98 55.86
CA PHE A 645 16.36 -14.39 57.25
C PHE A 645 17.21 -15.58 57.71
N GLY A 646 17.99 -16.18 56.81
CA GLY A 646 18.87 -17.33 57.08
C GLY A 646 18.24 -18.68 56.69
N ASN A 647 19.05 -19.75 56.71
CA ASN A 647 18.64 -21.08 56.25
C ASN A 647 17.48 -21.70 57.04
N GLU A 648 17.27 -21.26 58.28
CA GLU A 648 16.29 -21.83 59.21
C GLU A 648 14.84 -21.59 58.75
N VAL A 649 14.59 -20.52 57.99
CA VAL A 649 13.24 -20.20 57.50
C VAL A 649 12.79 -21.00 56.29
N ALA A 650 13.69 -21.80 55.68
CA ALA A 650 13.44 -22.51 54.43
C ALA A 650 12.34 -23.58 54.52
N ASN A 651 11.91 -23.95 55.73
CA ASN A 651 10.95 -25.02 56.00
C ASN A 651 9.67 -24.53 56.69
N TYR A 652 9.56 -23.25 57.04
CA TYR A 652 8.36 -22.71 57.68
C TYR A 652 7.30 -22.31 56.65
N GLN A 653 6.04 -22.45 57.02
CA GLN A 653 4.97 -21.82 56.26
C GLN A 653 5.03 -20.31 56.49
N THR A 654 4.81 -19.53 55.44
CA THR A 654 4.88 -18.06 55.52
C THR A 654 3.62 -17.41 54.96
N SER A 655 3.32 -16.17 55.35
CA SER A 655 2.18 -15.41 54.79
C SER A 655 2.36 -15.08 53.31
N VAL A 656 3.59 -15.21 52.78
CA VAL A 656 3.87 -15.12 51.36
C VAL A 656 3.92 -16.53 50.75
N SER A 657 3.06 -16.79 49.78
CA SER A 657 3.23 -17.85 48.80
C SER A 657 4.43 -17.57 47.91
N LEU A 658 5.31 -18.56 47.76
CA LEU A 658 6.49 -18.46 46.91
C LEU A 658 6.12 -18.32 45.44
N ASN A 659 6.92 -17.57 44.70
CA ASN A 659 6.74 -17.30 43.26
C ASN A 659 5.40 -16.62 42.91
N GLN A 660 4.69 -16.07 43.91
CA GLN A 660 3.52 -15.24 43.72
C GLN A 660 3.93 -13.76 43.64
N VAL A 661 3.19 -13.00 42.84
CA VAL A 661 3.36 -11.56 42.66
C VAL A 661 2.60 -10.81 43.76
N TYR A 662 3.31 -9.97 44.52
CA TYR A 662 2.74 -9.12 45.56
C TYR A 662 2.80 -7.66 45.14
N PRO A 663 1.67 -6.94 45.09
CA PRO A 663 1.67 -5.50 44.82
C PRO A 663 2.22 -4.73 46.03
N ILE A 664 3.10 -3.77 45.75
CA ILE A 664 3.73 -2.89 46.72
C ILE A 664 3.20 -1.47 46.54
N ALA A 665 2.54 -0.96 47.57
CA ALA A 665 2.10 0.43 47.59
C ALA A 665 3.23 1.32 48.13
N PHE A 666 3.91 2.04 47.24
CA PHE A 666 4.89 3.04 47.63
C PHE A 666 4.18 4.34 48.06
N GLY A 667 4.56 4.88 49.22
CA GLY A 667 4.13 6.20 49.67
C GLY A 667 4.91 7.33 48.96
N SER A 668 5.00 8.50 49.59
CA SER A 668 5.81 9.62 49.08
C SER A 668 7.33 9.41 49.18
N ALA A 669 7.76 8.44 50.01
CA ALA A 669 9.12 7.93 50.01
C ALA A 669 9.19 6.75 49.03
N ASN A 670 10.24 6.67 48.20
CA ASN A 670 10.47 5.55 47.26
C ASN A 670 10.81 4.21 47.95
N GLN A 671 10.30 4.00 49.17
CA GLN A 671 10.48 2.83 50.03
C GLN A 671 9.15 2.42 50.67
N ALA A 672 8.94 1.12 50.83
CA ALA A 672 7.80 0.53 51.51
C ALA A 672 8.27 -0.61 52.43
N THR A 673 7.60 -0.80 53.56
CA THR A 673 7.85 -1.92 54.48
C THR A 673 6.85 -3.03 54.21
N PHE A 674 7.34 -4.27 54.07
CA PHE A 674 6.53 -5.46 53.83
C PHE A 674 6.70 -6.45 54.98
N SER A 675 5.60 -6.83 55.63
CA SER A 675 5.61 -7.78 56.75
C SER A 675 5.42 -9.21 56.25
N ILE A 676 6.25 -10.12 56.73
CA ILE A 676 6.21 -11.55 56.46
C ILE A 676 6.00 -12.27 57.79
N ASP A 677 4.92 -13.03 57.87
CA ASP A 677 4.58 -13.88 59.01
C ASP A 677 5.11 -15.28 58.77
N PHE A 678 5.77 -15.85 59.76
CA PHE A 678 6.23 -17.24 59.77
C PHE A 678 5.37 -18.03 60.76
N TYR A 679 4.80 -19.13 60.29
CA TYR A 679 3.81 -19.95 61.00
C TYR A 679 4.44 -21.28 61.41
N GLU A 680 4.40 -21.56 62.71
CA GLU A 680 4.60 -22.92 63.25
C GLU A 680 3.27 -23.67 63.37
N ASP A 681 2.20 -22.93 63.70
CA ASP A 681 0.81 -23.41 63.76
C ASP A 681 -0.15 -22.21 63.52
N VAL A 682 -1.42 -22.47 63.21
CA VAL A 682 -2.44 -21.49 62.78
C VAL A 682 -2.59 -20.29 63.73
N ASN A 683 -2.28 -20.48 65.01
CA ASN A 683 -2.39 -19.45 66.04
C ASN A 683 -1.05 -19.08 66.71
N CYS A 684 0.10 -19.49 66.16
CA CYS A 684 1.43 -19.13 66.69
C CYS A 684 2.35 -18.63 65.57
N VAL A 685 2.54 -17.31 65.55
CA VAL A 685 3.16 -16.56 64.46
C VAL A 685 4.34 -15.74 64.96
N THR A 686 5.41 -15.72 64.17
CA THR A 686 6.52 -14.78 64.30
C THR A 686 6.55 -13.85 63.08
N THR A 687 6.28 -12.55 63.25
CA THR A 687 6.28 -11.55 62.17
C THR A 687 7.65 -10.87 62.02
N LYS A 688 8.12 -10.70 60.77
CA LYS A 688 9.32 -9.92 60.42
C LYS A 688 9.04 -8.93 59.30
N GLU A 689 9.76 -7.82 59.30
CA GLU A 689 9.62 -6.77 58.29
C GLU A 689 10.81 -6.77 57.33
N VAL A 690 10.55 -6.45 56.05
CA VAL A 690 11.55 -6.23 54.99
C VAL A 690 11.29 -4.86 54.35
N ILE A 691 12.35 -4.11 54.07
CA ILE A 691 12.27 -2.84 53.33
C ILE A 691 12.40 -3.12 51.83
N ILE A 692 11.49 -2.56 51.04
CA ILE A 692 11.43 -2.67 49.58
C ILE A 692 11.58 -1.27 48.97
N ASN A 693 12.52 -1.10 48.05
CA ASN A 693 12.77 0.12 47.28
C ASN A 693 11.99 0.10 45.95
N ARG A 694 11.56 1.27 45.46
CA ARG A 694 10.90 1.42 44.14
C ARG A 694 11.91 1.29 43.00
N GLY A 695 11.53 0.62 41.91
CA GLY A 695 12.35 0.54 40.69
C GLY A 695 12.59 1.93 40.07
N SER A 696 13.81 2.18 39.57
CA SER A 696 14.19 3.46 38.94
C SER A 696 13.57 3.61 37.55
N GLU A 697 12.95 4.77 37.25
CA GLU A 697 12.38 5.07 35.93
C GLU A 697 13.44 5.26 34.84
N LEU A 698 13.10 4.85 33.62
CA LEU A 698 13.95 4.99 32.43
C LEU A 698 14.08 6.47 32.02
N ASN A 699 15.26 7.05 32.24
CA ASN A 699 15.55 8.46 31.94
C ASN A 699 16.56 8.60 30.79
N VAL A 700 16.06 8.51 29.55
CA VAL A 700 16.83 8.75 28.31
C VAL A 700 16.16 9.86 27.50
N ASP A 701 16.96 10.82 27.02
CA ASP A 701 16.52 11.88 26.12
C ASP A 701 16.73 11.48 24.65
N LEU A 702 15.62 11.31 23.92
CA LEU A 702 15.62 10.96 22.50
C LEU A 702 15.08 12.11 21.62
N ASN A 703 14.82 13.29 22.19
CA ASN A 703 14.10 14.37 21.49
C ASN A 703 14.84 14.88 20.25
N SER A 704 16.17 15.04 20.34
CA SER A 704 16.98 15.49 19.21
C SER A 704 16.92 14.51 18.02
N ILE A 705 16.90 13.21 18.30
CA ILE A 705 16.79 12.16 17.27
C ILE A 705 15.36 12.12 16.71
N GLN A 706 14.34 12.25 17.56
CA GLN A 706 12.95 12.37 17.12
C GLN A 706 12.75 13.56 16.18
N GLN A 707 13.38 14.70 16.46
CA GLN A 707 13.32 15.88 15.61
C GLN A 707 14.04 15.67 14.26
N GLU A 708 15.20 15.00 14.26
CA GLU A 708 15.93 14.65 13.04
C GLU A 708 15.10 13.74 12.11
N ILE A 709 14.46 12.71 12.67
CA ILE A 709 13.57 11.78 11.95
C ILE A 709 12.34 12.52 11.42
N THR A 710 11.76 13.41 12.22
CA THR A 710 10.58 14.20 11.83
C THR A 710 10.88 15.15 10.66
N ASN A 711 12.07 15.74 10.65
CA ASN A 711 12.51 16.64 9.58
C ASN A 711 12.92 15.87 8.31
N ASN A 712 13.29 14.59 8.43
CA ASN A 712 13.74 13.74 7.33
C ASN A 712 12.94 12.42 7.28
N PRO A 713 11.62 12.47 7.01
CA PRO A 713 10.80 11.26 6.91
C PRO A 713 11.24 10.42 5.71
N PHE A 714 11.17 9.10 5.84
CA PHE A 714 11.48 8.18 4.74
C PHE A 714 10.41 8.29 3.63
N ARG A 715 10.83 8.42 2.38
CA ARG A 715 9.93 8.58 1.23
C ARG A 715 10.27 7.54 0.17
N PHE A 716 9.26 6.92 -0.42
CA PHE A 716 9.46 5.94 -1.49
C PHE A 716 8.27 5.92 -2.47
N CYS A 717 8.51 5.30 -3.63
CA CYS A 717 7.57 5.21 -4.74
C CYS A 717 7.09 3.77 -4.95
N GLY A 718 5.78 3.55 -5.03
CA GLY A 718 5.22 2.22 -5.26
C GLY A 718 5.40 1.27 -4.08
N THR A 719 6.05 0.12 -4.30
CA THR A 719 6.35 -0.85 -3.23
C THR A 719 7.57 -0.42 -2.43
N ILE A 720 7.49 -0.54 -1.11
CA ILE A 720 8.61 -0.32 -0.19
C ILE A 720 9.78 -1.23 -0.57
N ASP A 721 10.93 -0.64 -0.90
CA ASP A 721 12.18 -1.41 -0.88
C ASP A 721 12.54 -1.72 0.57
N SER A 722 12.35 -2.99 0.95
CA SER A 722 12.64 -3.46 2.30
C SER A 722 14.11 -3.27 2.70
N THR A 723 15.03 -3.21 1.73
CA THR A 723 16.47 -3.07 1.98
C THR A 723 16.83 -1.64 2.36
N GLU A 724 16.33 -0.65 1.60
CA GLU A 724 16.53 0.76 1.94
C GLU A 724 15.88 1.13 3.27
N LEU A 725 14.66 0.64 3.50
CA LEU A 725 13.95 0.86 4.75
C LEU A 725 14.68 0.22 5.94
N GLN A 726 15.21 -0.99 5.76
CA GLN A 726 16.02 -1.66 6.78
C GLN A 726 17.28 -0.86 7.10
N ASN A 727 18.01 -0.39 6.09
CA ASN A 727 19.20 0.44 6.29
C ASN A 727 18.88 1.76 7.02
N TYR A 728 17.76 2.40 6.66
CA TYR A 728 17.29 3.63 7.31
C TYR A 728 17.02 3.41 8.81
N LEU A 729 16.26 2.36 9.16
CA LEU A 729 15.98 2.03 10.56
C LEU A 729 17.24 1.60 11.32
N ASP A 730 18.06 0.72 10.72
CA ASP A 730 19.32 0.24 11.33
C ASP A 730 20.25 1.40 11.66
N GLY A 731 20.35 2.41 10.79
CA GLY A 731 21.17 3.59 11.02
C GLY A 731 20.79 4.37 12.27
N TYR A 732 19.49 4.67 12.46
CA TYR A 732 19.01 5.40 13.63
C TYR A 732 19.02 4.56 14.91
N ILE A 733 18.57 3.30 14.83
CA ILE A 733 18.55 2.39 15.98
C ILE A 733 19.99 2.17 16.48
N SER A 734 20.94 1.91 15.58
CA SER A 734 22.35 1.71 15.95
C SER A 734 22.93 2.95 16.64
N ARG A 735 22.62 4.17 16.15
CA ARG A 735 23.06 5.42 16.80
C ARG A 735 22.51 5.56 18.22
N ILE A 736 21.22 5.24 18.43
CA ILE A 736 20.59 5.29 19.76
C ILE A 736 21.25 4.30 20.72
N LEU A 737 21.48 3.06 20.25
CA LEU A 737 22.09 2.00 21.05
C LEU A 737 23.58 2.26 21.36
N ILE A 738 24.32 2.87 20.44
CA ILE A 738 25.72 3.31 20.69
C ILE A 738 25.76 4.40 21.77
N ALA A 739 24.82 5.34 21.73
CA ALA A 739 24.72 6.41 22.74
C ALA A 739 24.21 5.89 24.10
N ASN A 740 23.42 4.80 24.11
CA ASN A 740 22.79 4.23 25.31
C ASN A 740 22.92 2.69 25.32
N PRO A 741 24.09 2.14 25.74
CA PRO A 741 24.42 0.73 25.56
C PRO A 741 23.53 -0.28 26.29
N ASN A 742 22.82 0.14 27.33
CA ASN A 742 21.93 -0.72 28.11
C ASN A 742 20.52 -0.83 27.52
N LEU A 743 20.19 0.02 26.54
CA LEU A 743 18.90 -0.05 25.85
C LEU A 743 18.85 -1.26 24.93
N GLN A 744 17.65 -1.79 24.77
CA GLN A 744 17.30 -2.85 23.83
C GLN A 744 16.00 -2.47 23.12
N THR A 745 15.84 -2.92 21.88
CA THR A 745 14.58 -2.79 21.16
C THR A 745 13.66 -3.96 21.48
N GLU A 746 12.36 -3.70 21.55
CA GLU A 746 11.36 -4.75 21.83
C GLU A 746 11.24 -5.77 20.68
N GLN A 747 11.47 -5.32 19.44
CA GLN A 747 11.45 -6.14 18.24
C GLN A 747 12.76 -6.00 17.45
N THR A 748 13.01 -6.94 16.54
CA THR A 748 14.11 -6.84 15.56
C THR A 748 13.80 -5.81 14.48
N VAL A 749 14.85 -5.26 13.84
CA VAL A 749 14.66 -4.30 12.74
C VAL A 749 13.85 -4.91 11.58
N ALA A 750 14.06 -6.19 11.28
CA ALA A 750 13.25 -6.90 10.29
C ALA A 750 11.76 -6.95 10.66
N GLN A 751 11.41 -7.11 11.94
CA GLN A 751 10.01 -7.08 12.39
C GLN A 751 9.40 -5.68 12.29
N TYR A 752 10.17 -4.62 12.61
CA TYR A 752 9.72 -3.24 12.40
C TYR A 752 9.52 -2.93 10.91
N VAL A 753 10.38 -3.44 10.01
CA VAL A 753 10.18 -3.36 8.56
C VAL A 753 8.87 -4.03 8.14
N GLN A 754 8.54 -5.21 8.68
CA GLN A 754 7.26 -5.87 8.41
C GLN A 754 6.06 -5.08 8.94
N ALA A 755 6.18 -4.45 10.11
CA ALA A 755 5.14 -3.58 10.67
C ALA A 755 4.90 -2.33 9.81
N ILE A 756 5.95 -1.76 9.22
CA ILE A 756 5.85 -0.64 8.26
C ILE A 756 5.13 -1.08 6.98
N ILE A 757 5.41 -2.27 6.46
CA ILE A 757 4.73 -2.83 5.28
C ILE A 757 3.23 -3.05 5.54
N ALA A 758 2.82 -3.29 6.79
CA ALA A 758 1.41 -3.45 7.20
C ALA A 758 0.60 -2.14 7.25
N ASN A 759 1.24 -0.99 7.03
CA ASN A 759 0.70 0.25 6.48
C ASN A 759 -0.20 1.15 7.36
N ASN A 760 0.41 1.91 8.29
CA ASN A 760 -0.27 2.99 9.05
C ASN A 760 0.44 4.37 8.97
N GLY A 761 1.49 4.53 8.14
CA GLY A 761 2.21 5.81 7.94
C GLY A 761 3.21 6.20 9.05
N VAL A 762 3.18 5.49 10.18
CA VAL A 762 4.13 5.66 11.30
C VAL A 762 4.43 4.29 11.91
N VAL A 763 5.69 4.06 12.32
CA VAL A 763 6.04 2.97 13.24
C VAL A 763 6.76 3.52 14.47
N SER A 764 6.34 3.07 15.65
CA SER A 764 6.98 3.45 16.91
C SER A 764 7.97 2.37 17.33
N VAL A 765 9.26 2.69 17.35
CA VAL A 765 10.30 1.80 17.86
C VAL A 765 10.42 2.02 19.36
N LYS A 766 10.16 0.97 20.14
CA LYS A 766 10.23 1.02 21.60
C LYS A 766 11.59 0.55 22.11
N PHE A 767 12.14 1.32 23.03
CA PHE A 767 13.39 1.06 23.73
C PHE A 767 13.13 0.80 25.22
N LEU A 768 13.77 -0.24 25.73
CA LEU A 768 13.71 -0.67 27.13
C LEU A 768 15.11 -0.90 27.70
N ASP A 769 15.32 -0.61 28.98
CA ASP A 769 16.53 -1.01 29.73
C ASP A 769 16.12 -2.14 30.69
N PRO A 770 16.78 -3.31 30.67
CA PRO A 770 16.48 -4.41 31.60
C PRO A 770 16.56 -4.04 33.08
N ASN A 771 17.21 -2.93 33.43
CA ASN A 771 17.44 -2.48 34.81
C ASN A 771 16.59 -1.25 35.20
N GLN A 772 15.79 -0.69 34.30
CA GLN A 772 14.98 0.52 34.57
C GLN A 772 13.54 0.35 34.07
N CYS A 773 12.64 1.15 34.63
CA CYS A 773 11.20 1.00 34.45
C CYS A 773 10.61 1.98 33.44
N GLY A 774 9.80 1.46 32.53
CA GLY A 774 9.16 2.21 31.45
C GLY A 774 9.83 1.98 30.09
N THR A 775 9.23 2.55 29.05
CA THR A 775 9.75 2.52 27.68
C THR A 775 9.95 3.93 27.16
N LYS A 776 10.91 4.11 26.25
CA LYS A 776 11.02 5.31 25.42
C LYS A 776 10.73 4.93 23.98
N GLU A 777 10.03 5.78 23.25
CA GLU A 777 9.61 5.50 21.90
C GLU A 777 10.16 6.56 20.95
N VAL A 778 10.51 6.12 19.74
CA VAL A 778 10.85 6.99 18.62
C VAL A 778 9.93 6.65 17.46
N GLU A 779 9.22 7.66 16.95
CA GLU A 779 8.30 7.52 15.83
C GLU A 779 9.02 7.75 14.51
N PHE A 780 9.01 6.74 13.65
CA PHE A 780 9.48 6.81 12.27
C PHE A 780 8.30 7.03 11.35
N LYS A 781 8.22 8.22 10.76
CA LYS A 781 7.21 8.56 9.76
C LYS A 781 7.72 8.23 8.37
N TYR A 782 6.86 7.68 7.53
CA TYR A 782 7.18 7.44 6.13
C TYR A 782 6.03 7.90 5.22
N SER A 783 6.36 8.22 3.97
CA SER A 783 5.39 8.60 2.94
C SER A 783 5.57 7.73 1.70
N ALA A 784 4.50 7.04 1.33
CA ALA A 784 4.41 6.22 0.13
C ALA A 784 3.70 7.01 -0.96
N TYR A 785 4.33 7.15 -2.12
CA TYR A 785 3.72 7.81 -3.27
C TYR A 785 3.40 6.79 -4.37
N PRO A 786 2.23 6.88 -5.02
CA PRO A 786 1.84 5.94 -6.06
C PRO A 786 2.76 6.07 -7.29
N MET A 787 3.06 4.94 -7.92
CA MET A 787 3.70 4.92 -9.25
C MET A 787 2.72 5.44 -10.31
N LEU A 788 3.24 6.11 -11.33
CA LEU A 788 2.47 6.61 -12.46
C LEU A 788 2.29 5.51 -13.51
N GLU A 789 1.10 5.32 -14.05
CA GLU A 789 0.87 4.34 -15.12
C GLU A 789 1.23 4.95 -16.49
N LEU A 790 2.11 4.26 -17.24
CA LEU A 790 2.58 4.69 -18.57
C LEU A 790 1.91 3.85 -19.68
N ASP A 791 0.84 4.40 -20.26
CA ASP A 791 0.03 3.75 -21.30
C ASP A 791 0.49 4.10 -22.71
N ILE A 792 1.54 3.42 -23.17
CA ILE A 792 2.02 3.51 -24.55
C ILE A 792 2.18 2.11 -25.17
N ASP A 793 1.94 1.99 -26.47
CA ASP A 793 2.24 0.78 -27.21
C ASP A 793 3.74 0.55 -27.33
N GLN A 794 4.19 -0.69 -27.15
CA GLN A 794 5.61 -1.02 -27.25
C GLN A 794 6.13 -0.96 -28.69
N ASN A 795 5.28 -1.24 -29.70
CA ASN A 795 5.66 -1.28 -31.11
C ASN A 795 4.74 -0.38 -31.92
N VAL A 796 5.32 0.62 -32.60
CA VAL A 796 4.59 1.60 -33.40
C VAL A 796 5.20 1.75 -34.79
N PHE A 797 4.41 2.23 -35.75
CA PHE A 797 4.82 2.34 -37.15
C PHE A 797 4.82 3.79 -37.63
N THR A 798 5.81 4.14 -38.45
CA THR A 798 5.90 5.42 -39.17
C THR A 798 6.17 5.18 -40.66
N CYS A 799 5.91 6.17 -41.50
CA CYS A 799 6.16 6.09 -42.93
C CYS A 799 7.65 6.29 -43.24
N THR A 800 8.13 5.70 -44.34
CA THR A 800 9.53 5.88 -44.77
C THR A 800 9.87 7.37 -44.91
N GLY A 801 10.82 7.84 -44.12
CA GLY A 801 11.25 9.24 -44.09
C GLY A 801 10.38 10.19 -43.23
N GLN A 802 9.38 9.68 -42.51
CA GLN A 802 8.57 10.44 -41.55
C GLN A 802 8.92 10.10 -40.10
N LEU A 803 8.69 11.03 -39.19
CA LEU A 803 8.85 10.84 -37.75
C LEU A 803 7.52 10.38 -37.13
N TYR A 804 7.58 9.44 -36.19
CA TYR A 804 6.46 9.06 -35.33
C TYR A 804 6.28 10.13 -34.24
N VAL A 805 5.06 10.63 -34.05
CA VAL A 805 4.77 11.60 -32.98
C VAL A 805 4.25 10.84 -31.76
N LEU A 806 5.06 10.75 -30.72
CA LEU A 806 4.67 10.22 -29.40
C LEU A 806 4.11 11.37 -28.56
N ASP A 807 2.87 11.27 -28.10
CA ASP A 807 2.23 12.29 -27.25
C ASP A 807 2.13 11.82 -25.79
N LEU A 808 2.88 12.48 -24.91
CA LEU A 808 2.90 12.26 -23.46
C LEU A 808 2.42 13.52 -22.71
N SER A 809 1.64 14.38 -23.36
CA SER A 809 1.16 15.65 -22.79
C SER A 809 0.29 15.50 -21.54
N THR A 810 -0.24 14.30 -21.28
CA THR A 810 -0.97 13.96 -20.05
C THR A 810 -0.08 13.84 -18.81
N TYR A 811 1.24 13.73 -19.00
CA TYR A 811 2.21 13.57 -17.92
C TYR A 811 2.94 14.89 -17.66
N THR A 812 3.18 15.21 -16.39
CA THR A 812 3.82 16.49 -15.99
C THR A 812 5.28 16.54 -16.44
N ILE A 813 6.03 15.49 -16.17
CA ILE A 813 7.42 15.35 -16.57
C ILE A 813 7.52 14.07 -17.40
N ALA A 814 7.95 14.20 -18.66
CA ALA A 814 8.22 13.07 -19.53
C ALA A 814 9.57 13.26 -20.21
N ARG A 815 10.38 12.20 -20.26
CA ARG A 815 11.69 12.17 -20.92
C ARG A 815 11.72 10.97 -21.85
N VAL A 816 12.33 11.13 -23.02
CA VAL A 816 12.49 10.02 -23.98
C VAL A 816 13.97 9.90 -24.29
N PHE A 817 14.53 8.72 -24.15
CA PHE A 817 15.93 8.42 -24.43
C PHE A 817 16.02 7.51 -25.64
N ASP A 818 17.00 7.76 -26.51
CA ASP A 818 17.36 6.81 -27.56
C ASP A 818 18.11 5.58 -26.99
N GLN A 819 18.38 4.61 -27.85
CA GLN A 819 19.14 3.39 -27.50
C GLN A 819 20.56 3.62 -26.97
N ASN A 820 21.10 4.83 -27.11
CA ASN A 820 22.42 5.21 -26.59
C ASN A 820 22.34 5.99 -25.27
N GLY A 821 21.13 6.20 -24.74
CA GLY A 821 20.88 7.01 -23.54
C GLY A 821 20.85 8.52 -23.79
N THR A 822 20.75 8.95 -25.06
CA THR A 822 20.64 10.38 -25.41
C THR A 822 19.19 10.82 -25.24
N GLU A 823 18.95 11.88 -24.47
CA GLU A 823 17.62 12.45 -24.30
C GLU A 823 17.15 13.15 -25.59
N ILE A 824 15.91 12.87 -25.97
CA ILE A 824 15.20 13.46 -27.10
C ILE A 824 14.22 14.46 -26.50
N PHE A 825 14.39 15.73 -26.83
CA PHE A 825 13.55 16.78 -26.30
C PHE A 825 12.24 16.87 -27.10
N GLY A 826 11.13 16.81 -26.36
CA GLY A 826 9.79 17.02 -26.88
C GLY A 826 9.30 18.45 -26.64
N VAL A 827 8.26 18.85 -27.37
CA VAL A 827 7.54 20.12 -27.13
C VAL A 827 6.22 19.77 -26.46
N ARG A 828 5.94 20.26 -25.24
CA ARG A 828 4.76 19.85 -24.44
C ARG A 828 4.66 18.34 -24.23
N ASN A 829 5.80 17.69 -24.00
CA ASN A 829 5.87 16.23 -23.90
C ASN A 829 5.37 15.51 -25.18
N GLN A 830 5.41 16.15 -26.34
CA GLN A 830 5.27 15.50 -27.64
C GLN A 830 6.64 15.35 -28.31
N PHE A 831 6.97 14.13 -28.69
CA PHE A 831 8.29 13.74 -29.20
C PHE A 831 8.17 13.26 -30.65
N SER A 832 8.99 13.81 -31.54
CA SER A 832 9.06 13.35 -32.93
C SER A 832 10.22 12.38 -33.09
N LEU A 833 9.91 11.09 -33.18
CA LEU A 833 10.84 9.98 -33.12
C LEU A 833 11.10 9.40 -34.50
N ALA A 834 12.37 9.21 -34.84
CA ALA A 834 12.74 8.45 -36.04
C ALA A 834 12.49 6.95 -35.82
N VAL A 835 12.75 6.15 -36.83
CA VAL A 835 12.83 4.69 -36.65
C VAL A 835 13.96 4.37 -35.68
N GLY A 836 13.66 3.59 -34.63
CA GLY A 836 14.61 3.30 -33.57
C GLY A 836 13.97 2.70 -32.33
N ASN A 837 14.81 2.37 -31.36
CA ASN A 837 14.41 1.93 -30.03
C ASN A 837 14.59 3.08 -29.04
N TYR A 838 13.60 3.25 -28.17
CA TYR A 838 13.52 4.34 -27.21
C TYR A 838 13.13 3.82 -25.82
N ILE A 839 13.56 4.54 -24.79
CA ILE A 839 13.09 4.40 -23.41
C ILE A 839 12.29 5.65 -23.10
N VAL A 840 11.04 5.47 -22.69
CA VAL A 840 10.15 6.54 -22.30
C VAL A 840 10.04 6.53 -20.78
N GLU A 841 10.35 7.66 -20.16
CA GLU A 841 10.26 7.88 -18.71
C GLU A 841 9.20 8.95 -18.42
N VAL A 842 8.41 8.73 -17.39
CA VAL A 842 7.48 9.74 -16.86
C VAL A 842 7.64 9.86 -15.36
N GLU A 843 7.55 11.07 -14.84
CA GLU A 843 7.77 11.40 -13.44
C GLU A 843 6.55 12.14 -12.86
N ASN A 844 6.11 11.74 -11.66
CA ASN A 844 5.00 12.38 -10.96
C ASN A 844 5.47 13.56 -10.08
N GLU A 845 4.53 14.27 -9.46
CA GLU A 845 4.80 15.43 -8.59
C GLU A 845 5.64 15.10 -7.33
N PHE A 846 5.79 13.82 -6.99
CA PHE A 846 6.56 13.34 -5.84
C PHE A 846 7.94 12.80 -6.22
N GLY A 847 8.33 12.89 -7.50
CA GLY A 847 9.62 12.41 -8.02
C GLY A 847 9.66 10.91 -8.34
N CYS A 848 8.50 10.24 -8.45
CA CYS A 848 8.45 8.82 -8.81
C CYS A 848 8.49 8.62 -10.32
N ILE A 849 9.45 7.83 -10.80
CA ILE A 849 9.72 7.60 -12.21
C ILE A 849 9.19 6.23 -12.67
N THR A 850 8.42 6.21 -13.75
CA THR A 850 8.01 5.00 -14.47
C THR A 850 8.66 4.97 -15.85
N GLN A 851 9.19 3.82 -16.27
CA GLN A 851 9.86 3.66 -17.56
C GLN A 851 9.23 2.54 -18.42
N LYS A 852 9.18 2.73 -19.74
CA LYS A 852 8.72 1.72 -20.71
C LYS A 852 9.49 1.83 -22.04
N SER A 853 9.71 0.70 -22.70
CA SER A 853 10.37 0.66 -24.01
C SER A 853 9.39 0.94 -25.15
N LEU A 854 9.83 1.69 -26.15
CA LEU A 854 9.11 2.00 -27.38
C LEU A 854 9.98 1.68 -28.60
N ILE A 855 9.42 0.96 -29.56
CA ILE A 855 10.08 0.56 -30.80
C ILE A 855 9.32 1.18 -31.96
N VAL A 856 9.96 2.13 -32.65
CA VAL A 856 9.42 2.78 -33.84
C VAL A 856 10.00 2.10 -35.07
N THR A 857 9.14 1.53 -35.93
CA THR A 857 9.54 0.87 -37.17
C THR A 857 8.89 1.50 -38.39
N THR A 858 9.48 1.33 -39.57
CA THR A 858 8.81 1.70 -40.83
C THR A 858 7.66 0.75 -41.12
N SER A 859 6.53 1.30 -41.57
CA SER A 859 5.42 0.51 -42.09
C SER A 859 5.89 -0.38 -43.24
N PRO A 860 5.74 -1.71 -43.15
CA PRO A 860 6.11 -2.62 -44.25
C PRO A 860 5.25 -2.37 -45.50
N GLU A 861 5.83 -2.60 -46.67
CA GLU A 861 5.12 -2.50 -47.95
C GLU A 861 4.03 -3.58 -48.08
N PRO A 862 2.85 -3.26 -48.64
CA PRO A 862 1.86 -4.26 -48.98
C PRO A 862 2.33 -5.07 -50.20
N THR A 863 1.83 -6.30 -50.31
CA THR A 863 2.18 -7.20 -51.43
C THR A 863 1.03 -7.26 -52.42
N ILE A 864 1.30 -7.02 -53.71
CA ILE A 864 0.33 -7.26 -54.79
C ILE A 864 0.45 -8.72 -55.24
N GLU A 865 -0.61 -9.51 -55.05
CA GLU A 865 -0.66 -10.93 -55.42
C GLU A 865 -1.06 -11.12 -56.90
N GLU A 866 -2.14 -10.45 -57.32
CA GLU A 866 -2.73 -10.65 -58.64
C GLU A 866 -3.34 -9.35 -59.20
N ILE A 867 -3.18 -9.14 -60.51
CA ILE A 867 -3.86 -8.08 -61.25
C ILE A 867 -4.75 -8.73 -62.31
N ILE A 868 -6.05 -8.46 -62.24
CA ILE A 868 -7.07 -9.03 -63.12
C ILE A 868 -7.62 -7.95 -64.05
N LEU A 869 -7.43 -8.16 -65.34
CA LEU A 869 -7.85 -7.26 -66.40
C LEU A 869 -9.08 -7.85 -67.10
N ASN A 870 -10.24 -7.30 -66.75
CA ASN A 870 -11.54 -7.68 -67.29
C ASN A 870 -11.86 -6.88 -68.56
N LEU A 871 -13.04 -7.06 -69.16
CA LEU A 871 -13.42 -6.37 -70.40
C LEU A 871 -13.57 -4.85 -70.27
N ASP A 872 -13.86 -4.34 -69.07
CA ASP A 872 -14.14 -2.93 -68.77
C ASP A 872 -13.56 -2.43 -67.43
N SER A 873 -12.82 -3.29 -66.71
CA SER A 873 -12.26 -2.95 -65.40
C SER A 873 -10.89 -3.57 -65.13
N ILE A 874 -10.09 -2.89 -64.30
CA ILE A 874 -8.88 -3.43 -63.66
C ILE A 874 -9.22 -3.75 -62.20
N GLU A 875 -8.91 -4.95 -61.73
CA GLU A 875 -9.06 -5.36 -60.34
C GLU A 875 -7.71 -5.81 -59.77
N ILE A 876 -7.39 -5.38 -58.55
CA ILE A 876 -6.09 -5.61 -57.92
C ILE A 876 -6.30 -6.41 -56.64
N ILE A 877 -5.58 -7.51 -56.49
CA ILE A 877 -5.58 -8.33 -55.27
C ILE A 877 -4.26 -8.06 -54.56
N ALA A 878 -4.32 -7.46 -53.37
CA ALA A 878 -3.18 -7.10 -52.57
C ALA A 878 -3.42 -7.41 -51.09
N HIS A 879 -2.35 -7.70 -50.35
CA HIS A 879 -2.35 -7.98 -48.93
C HIS A 879 -1.54 -6.92 -48.19
N GLY A 880 -2.14 -6.32 -47.17
CA GLY A 880 -1.48 -5.41 -46.24
C GLY A 880 -0.95 -6.14 -45.01
N ASN A 881 -0.39 -5.37 -44.08
CA ASN A 881 0.19 -5.83 -42.83
C ASN A 881 -0.69 -5.47 -41.61
N GLY A 882 -2.00 -5.33 -41.81
CA GLY A 882 -3.00 -5.06 -40.77
C GLY A 882 -3.63 -3.66 -40.82
N GLY A 883 -3.21 -2.82 -41.75
CA GLY A 883 -3.75 -1.49 -42.04
C GLY A 883 -4.75 -1.45 -43.20
N ILE A 884 -5.22 -0.24 -43.52
CA ILE A 884 -6.20 0.01 -44.58
C ILE A 884 -5.47 0.20 -45.91
N LEU A 885 -5.82 -0.63 -46.90
CA LEU A 885 -5.28 -0.53 -48.26
C LEU A 885 -6.01 0.53 -49.09
N GLU A 886 -5.24 1.26 -49.89
CA GLU A 886 -5.70 2.23 -50.87
C GLU A 886 -5.04 1.99 -52.22
N TYR A 887 -5.78 2.22 -53.30
CA TYR A 887 -5.38 1.89 -54.67
C TYR A 887 -5.40 3.13 -55.56
N SER A 888 -4.50 3.21 -56.54
CA SER A 888 -4.50 4.27 -57.56
C SER A 888 -3.96 3.77 -58.92
N LEU A 889 -4.40 4.40 -60.02
CA LEU A 889 -3.86 4.20 -61.38
C LEU A 889 -3.03 5.39 -61.90
N ASP A 890 -2.99 6.49 -61.16
CA ASP A 890 -2.27 7.72 -61.53
C ASP A 890 -1.31 8.21 -60.43
N GLY A 891 -1.30 7.54 -59.28
CA GLY A 891 -0.50 7.86 -58.10
C GLY A 891 -0.96 9.12 -57.35
N LYS A 892 -2.09 9.73 -57.75
CA LYS A 892 -2.58 11.01 -57.22
C LYS A 892 -3.97 10.87 -56.61
N ILE A 893 -4.87 10.21 -57.33
CA ILE A 893 -6.24 9.96 -56.89
C ILE A 893 -6.28 8.55 -56.32
N TRP A 894 -6.61 8.46 -55.03
CA TRP A 894 -6.65 7.22 -54.26
C TRP A 894 -8.09 6.81 -53.97
N GLN A 895 -8.36 5.52 -53.99
CA GLN A 895 -9.66 4.93 -53.63
C GLN A 895 -9.46 3.70 -52.75
N SER A 896 -10.42 3.42 -51.88
CA SER A 896 -10.42 2.19 -51.05
C SER A 896 -10.84 0.95 -51.84
N SER A 897 -11.54 1.12 -52.96
CA SER A 897 -11.91 0.00 -53.83
C SER A 897 -10.70 -0.48 -54.63
N ASN A 898 -10.52 -1.79 -54.68
CA ASN A 898 -9.49 -2.43 -55.48
C ASN A 898 -9.84 -2.56 -56.97
N LYS A 899 -10.98 -2.00 -57.40
CA LYS A 899 -11.51 -2.12 -58.76
C LYS A 899 -11.67 -0.76 -59.43
N PHE A 900 -11.11 -0.62 -60.63
CA PHE A 900 -11.16 0.57 -61.46
C PHE A 900 -12.02 0.34 -62.70
N LEU A 901 -12.97 1.24 -62.96
CA LEU A 901 -13.93 1.16 -64.07
C LEU A 901 -13.63 2.19 -65.17
N GLY A 902 -14.15 1.95 -66.38
CA GLY A 902 -14.07 2.94 -67.47
C GLY A 902 -12.68 3.06 -68.08
N ILE A 903 -11.93 1.96 -68.10
CA ILE A 903 -10.51 1.94 -68.44
C ILE A 903 -10.33 1.96 -69.95
N GLN A 904 -9.50 2.89 -70.43
CA GLN A 904 -9.22 3.03 -71.85
C GLN A 904 -8.31 1.89 -72.33
N LYS A 905 -8.80 1.12 -73.31
CA LYS A 905 -8.08 0.02 -73.97
C LYS A 905 -6.94 0.53 -74.86
N GLY A 906 -5.91 -0.28 -75.01
CA GLY A 906 -4.71 0.02 -75.82
C GLY A 906 -3.73 0.97 -75.14
N LYS A 907 -3.82 1.16 -73.82
CA LYS A 907 -2.92 2.00 -73.01
C LYS A 907 -2.21 1.18 -71.93
N SER A 908 -1.04 1.65 -71.52
CA SER A 908 -0.34 1.14 -70.33
C SER A 908 -0.74 1.93 -69.09
N TYR A 909 -0.89 1.23 -67.97
CA TYR A 909 -1.18 1.81 -66.65
C TYR A 909 -0.09 1.44 -65.65
N THR A 910 0.10 2.30 -64.65
CA THR A 910 0.87 1.98 -63.44
C THR A 910 -0.12 1.78 -62.30
N ILE A 911 -0.05 0.64 -61.64
CA ILE A 911 -0.88 0.31 -60.49
C ILE A 911 -0.10 0.69 -59.23
N TYR A 912 -0.73 1.45 -58.36
CA TYR A 912 -0.21 1.84 -57.06
C TYR A 912 -1.08 1.26 -55.96
N VAL A 913 -0.46 0.67 -54.93
CA VAL A 913 -1.12 0.22 -53.72
C VAL A 913 -0.34 0.77 -52.54
N ARG A 914 -1.05 1.35 -51.57
CA ARG A 914 -0.44 1.80 -50.31
C ARG A 914 -1.27 1.36 -49.11
N GLU A 915 -0.64 1.32 -47.95
CA GLU A 915 -1.27 1.02 -46.67
C GLU A 915 -1.19 2.25 -45.75
N ASN A 916 -2.32 2.62 -45.13
CA ASN A 916 -2.44 3.75 -44.20
C ASN A 916 -1.83 5.07 -44.73
N GLY A 917 -2.00 5.36 -46.01
CA GLY A 917 -1.47 6.58 -46.62
C GLY A 917 0.01 6.54 -47.03
N CYS A 918 0.73 5.45 -46.75
CA CYS A 918 2.19 5.42 -46.87
C CYS A 918 2.73 4.27 -47.72
N ALA A 919 3.09 3.13 -47.10
CA ALA A 919 3.95 2.08 -47.66
C ALA A 919 3.55 1.69 -49.08
N LEU A 920 4.23 2.30 -50.06
CA LEU A 920 3.78 2.38 -51.44
C LEU A 920 4.50 1.34 -52.29
N ILE A 921 3.73 0.42 -52.87
CA ILE A 921 4.21 -0.45 -53.94
C ILE A 921 3.59 0.01 -55.27
N SER A 922 4.37 -0.06 -56.35
CA SER A 922 3.88 0.26 -57.68
C SER A 922 4.38 -0.72 -58.74
N ILE A 923 3.51 -1.06 -59.68
CA ILE A 923 3.83 -1.92 -60.84
C ILE A 923 3.52 -1.13 -62.10
N SER A 924 4.53 -0.87 -62.92
CA SER A 924 4.40 -0.17 -64.20
C SER A 924 4.13 -1.12 -65.36
N ASP A 925 3.87 -0.53 -66.54
CA ASP A 925 3.83 -1.23 -67.83
C ASP A 925 2.73 -2.30 -67.95
N ILE A 926 1.63 -2.13 -67.22
CA ILE A 926 0.44 -2.98 -67.33
C ILE A 926 -0.37 -2.55 -68.57
N VAL A 927 -0.20 -3.27 -69.69
CA VAL A 927 -0.74 -2.89 -71.01
C VAL A 927 -2.17 -3.38 -71.22
N TYR A 928 -3.20 -2.62 -70.87
CA TYR A 928 -4.60 -3.03 -71.02
C TYR A 928 -5.02 -3.28 -72.48
N LEU A 929 -5.01 -4.56 -72.90
CA LEU A 929 -5.21 -4.97 -74.29
C LEU A 929 -6.57 -4.58 -74.87
N ASN A 930 -6.56 -4.06 -76.09
CA ASN A 930 -7.77 -3.88 -76.88
C ASN A 930 -8.11 -5.18 -77.63
N LEU A 931 -8.66 -6.16 -76.91
CA LEU A 931 -9.14 -7.41 -77.49
C LEU A 931 -10.60 -7.25 -77.96
N PRO A 932 -10.92 -7.60 -79.22
CA PRO A 932 -12.31 -7.63 -79.67
C PRO A 932 -13.06 -8.76 -78.96
N ASN A 933 -14.33 -8.56 -78.61
CA ASN A 933 -15.18 -9.59 -78.01
C ASN A 933 -15.99 -10.36 -79.06
N PHE A 934 -15.64 -10.23 -80.34
CA PHE A 934 -16.35 -10.82 -81.47
C PHE A 934 -15.39 -11.18 -82.60
N ILE A 935 -15.59 -12.35 -83.21
CA ILE A 935 -14.95 -12.75 -84.48
C ILE A 935 -15.94 -13.43 -85.44
N SER A 936 -15.69 -13.29 -86.74
CA SER A 936 -16.46 -13.90 -87.83
C SER A 936 -15.49 -14.59 -88.81
N PRO A 937 -14.94 -15.78 -88.47
CA PRO A 937 -13.97 -16.49 -89.30
C PRO A 937 -14.61 -17.06 -90.58
N ASN A 938 -14.87 -16.20 -91.56
CA ASN A 938 -15.52 -16.51 -92.85
C ASN A 938 -14.56 -16.37 -94.06
N GLY A 939 -13.33 -15.90 -93.83
CA GLY A 939 -12.29 -15.76 -94.84
C GLY A 939 -12.39 -14.50 -95.70
N ASP A 940 -13.17 -13.50 -95.29
CA ASP A 940 -13.28 -12.21 -96.01
C ASP A 940 -12.17 -11.20 -95.66
N GLY A 941 -11.28 -11.55 -94.74
CA GLY A 941 -10.19 -10.72 -94.23
C GLY A 941 -10.60 -9.82 -93.06
N ILE A 942 -11.87 -9.81 -92.65
CA ILE A 942 -12.44 -8.91 -91.63
C ILE A 942 -12.88 -9.74 -90.43
N ASN A 943 -12.32 -9.44 -89.25
CA ASN A 943 -12.61 -10.14 -87.99
C ASN A 943 -12.41 -11.68 -88.05
N ASP A 944 -11.57 -12.17 -88.96
CA ASP A 944 -11.30 -13.60 -89.12
C ASP A 944 -10.46 -14.19 -87.98
N ASN A 945 -9.62 -13.37 -87.35
CA ASN A 945 -8.73 -13.78 -86.27
C ASN A 945 -8.95 -12.91 -85.02
N TRP A 946 -8.96 -13.57 -83.88
CA TRP A 946 -8.97 -12.95 -82.57
C TRP A 946 -7.54 -12.60 -82.16
N ARG A 947 -7.22 -11.30 -82.17
CA ARG A 947 -5.92 -10.74 -81.79
C ARG A 947 -6.09 -9.33 -81.20
N PRO A 948 -5.14 -8.84 -80.39
CA PRO A 948 -5.15 -7.44 -79.94
C PRO A 948 -5.17 -6.44 -81.11
N ILE A 949 -5.96 -5.37 -80.99
CA ILE A 949 -6.07 -4.30 -82.00
C ILE A 949 -5.19 -3.12 -81.58
N GLY A 950 -4.34 -2.64 -82.50
CA GLY A 950 -3.58 -1.40 -82.33
C GLY A 950 -2.34 -1.50 -81.42
N VAL A 951 -1.97 -2.71 -80.98
CA VAL A 951 -0.77 -2.96 -80.17
C VAL A 951 0.04 -4.09 -80.83
N ASN A 952 1.29 -3.81 -81.22
CA ASN A 952 2.24 -4.80 -81.73
C ASN A 952 3.27 -5.09 -80.65
N THR A 953 3.01 -6.10 -79.83
CA THR A 953 3.91 -6.48 -78.73
C THR A 953 3.98 -8.00 -78.66
N ASN A 954 5.20 -8.54 -78.68
CA ASN A 954 5.48 -9.97 -78.49
C ASN A 954 5.34 -10.32 -77.01
N PHE A 955 4.11 -10.48 -76.52
CA PHE A 955 3.90 -10.97 -75.16
C PHE A 955 4.10 -12.48 -75.11
N ASN A 956 4.94 -12.94 -74.18
CA ASN A 956 4.98 -14.34 -73.81
C ASN A 956 3.80 -14.62 -72.87
N VAL A 957 2.80 -15.36 -73.35
CA VAL A 957 1.56 -15.59 -72.59
C VAL A 957 1.09 -17.02 -72.73
N ARG A 958 0.29 -17.46 -71.77
CA ARG A 958 -0.56 -18.65 -71.88
C ARG A 958 -1.98 -18.20 -72.11
N ILE A 959 -2.57 -18.66 -73.20
CA ILE A 959 -3.97 -18.42 -73.54
C ILE A 959 -4.73 -19.74 -73.37
N GLN A 960 -5.88 -19.66 -72.71
CA GLN A 960 -6.84 -20.75 -72.60
C GLN A 960 -8.22 -20.22 -72.97
N ILE A 961 -8.93 -20.92 -73.86
CA ILE A 961 -10.29 -20.58 -74.26
C ILE A 961 -11.19 -21.76 -73.94
N PHE A 962 -12.33 -21.48 -73.33
CA PHE A 962 -13.29 -22.43 -72.82
C PHE A 962 -14.64 -22.22 -73.50
N ASN A 963 -15.40 -23.30 -73.73
CA ASN A 963 -16.81 -23.19 -74.08
C ASN A 963 -17.67 -22.90 -72.83
N ARG A 964 -18.98 -22.71 -73.03
CA ARG A 964 -19.94 -22.45 -71.94
C ARG A 964 -20.07 -23.55 -70.87
N TYR A 965 -19.51 -24.73 -71.13
CA TYR A 965 -19.48 -25.85 -70.18
C TYR A 965 -18.14 -25.95 -69.44
N GLY A 966 -17.23 -24.98 -69.61
CA GLY A 966 -15.91 -24.98 -68.98
C GLY A 966 -14.90 -25.92 -69.64
N LYS A 967 -15.21 -26.49 -70.82
CA LYS A 967 -14.26 -27.33 -71.56
C LYS A 967 -13.30 -26.46 -72.36
N ILE A 968 -11.99 -26.67 -72.19
CA ILE A 968 -10.95 -26.03 -73.00
C ILE A 968 -11.13 -26.42 -74.47
N VAL A 969 -11.25 -25.42 -75.35
CA VAL A 969 -11.35 -25.56 -76.80
C VAL A 969 -10.11 -25.06 -77.53
N TYR A 970 -9.32 -24.21 -76.90
CA TYR A 970 -8.03 -23.76 -77.41
C TYR A 970 -7.08 -23.49 -76.24
N THR A 971 -5.83 -23.88 -76.40
CA THR A 971 -4.75 -23.54 -75.47
C THR A 971 -3.48 -23.33 -76.27
N ALA A 972 -2.74 -22.28 -75.94
CA ALA A 972 -1.43 -22.02 -76.52
C ALA A 972 -0.56 -21.27 -75.52
N GLU A 973 0.74 -21.42 -75.65
CA GLU A 973 1.73 -20.81 -74.76
C GLU A 973 2.95 -20.39 -75.59
N GLY A 974 3.47 -19.19 -75.34
CA GLY A 974 4.63 -18.65 -76.02
C GLY A 974 4.43 -17.21 -76.50
N GLU A 975 5.39 -16.71 -77.27
CA GLU A 975 5.27 -15.43 -77.95
C GLU A 975 4.32 -15.52 -79.15
N ASN A 976 3.57 -14.45 -79.42
CA ASN A 976 2.68 -14.33 -80.58
C ASN A 976 1.52 -15.35 -80.65
N VAL A 977 1.19 -16.00 -79.54
CA VAL A 977 0.08 -16.97 -79.48
C VAL A 977 -1.31 -16.33 -79.36
N LEU A 978 -1.39 -15.01 -79.16
CA LEU A 978 -2.64 -14.23 -79.14
C LEU A 978 -3.17 -13.95 -80.55
N ASN A 979 -3.40 -15.01 -81.32
CA ASN A 979 -3.95 -14.98 -82.66
C ASN A 979 -4.76 -16.25 -82.94
N TRP A 980 -6.06 -16.22 -82.64
CA TRP A 980 -6.93 -17.39 -82.73
C TRP A 980 -8.04 -17.22 -83.77
N ASN A 981 -8.16 -18.17 -84.70
CA ASN A 981 -9.11 -18.13 -85.81
C ASN A 981 -10.48 -18.79 -85.50
N GLY A 982 -10.78 -19.05 -84.22
CA GLY A 982 -12.05 -19.68 -83.83
C GLY A 982 -12.15 -21.17 -84.17
N THR A 983 -11.03 -21.89 -84.28
CA THR A 983 -11.02 -23.33 -84.60
C THR A 983 -10.51 -24.20 -83.43
N ILE A 984 -10.94 -25.46 -83.41
CA ILE A 984 -10.41 -26.54 -82.56
C ILE A 984 -9.95 -27.69 -83.45
N ASN A 985 -8.69 -28.11 -83.36
CA ASN A 985 -8.10 -29.15 -84.23
C ASN A 985 -8.41 -28.92 -85.73
N ASN A 986 -8.23 -27.67 -86.19
CA ASN A 986 -8.53 -27.22 -87.56
C ASN A 986 -10.00 -27.31 -87.99
N ARG A 987 -10.95 -27.52 -87.07
CA ARG A 987 -12.40 -27.47 -87.35
C ARG A 987 -13.00 -26.17 -86.79
N PRO A 988 -13.87 -25.48 -87.56
CA PRO A 988 -14.54 -24.28 -87.06
C PRO A 988 -15.43 -24.63 -85.87
N LEU A 989 -15.39 -23.77 -84.85
CA LEU A 989 -16.29 -23.85 -83.72
C LEU A 989 -17.69 -23.32 -84.09
N ASN A 990 -18.70 -23.73 -83.31
CA ASN A 990 -20.07 -23.27 -83.51
C ASN A 990 -20.21 -21.79 -83.11
N SER A 991 -21.27 -21.16 -83.62
CA SER A 991 -21.67 -19.84 -83.15
C SER A 991 -22.12 -19.91 -81.68
N ASP A 992 -21.25 -19.46 -80.77
CA ASP A 992 -21.49 -19.43 -79.32
C ASP A 992 -20.55 -18.40 -78.67
N SER A 993 -20.76 -18.15 -77.39
CA SER A 993 -19.80 -17.43 -76.55
C SER A 993 -18.76 -18.38 -75.96
N TYR A 994 -17.53 -17.90 -75.95
CA TYR A 994 -16.37 -18.61 -75.41
C TYR A 994 -15.68 -17.69 -74.41
N TRP A 995 -15.18 -18.23 -73.31
CA TRP A 995 -14.49 -17.48 -72.27
C TRP A 995 -13.00 -17.69 -72.41
N TYR A 996 -12.21 -16.66 -72.19
CA TYR A 996 -10.76 -16.77 -72.25
C TYR A 996 -10.12 -16.37 -70.94
N ILE A 997 -8.96 -16.96 -70.70
CA ILE A 997 -7.98 -16.55 -69.72
C ILE A 997 -6.65 -16.37 -70.47
N ILE A 998 -6.00 -15.23 -70.30
CA ILE A 998 -4.63 -15.00 -70.77
C ILE A 998 -3.77 -14.69 -69.55
N GLU A 999 -2.78 -15.52 -69.29
CA GLU A 999 -1.81 -15.35 -68.22
C GLU A 999 -0.48 -14.94 -68.82
N TYR A 1000 0.17 -13.91 -68.27
CA TYR A 1000 1.50 -13.52 -68.72
C TYR A 1000 2.54 -14.49 -68.15
N ILE A 1001 3.42 -14.98 -69.01
CA ILE A 1001 4.50 -15.89 -68.62
C ILE A 1001 5.80 -15.10 -68.72
N ASP A 1002 6.26 -14.58 -67.60
CA ASP A 1002 7.60 -14.04 -67.46
C ASP A 1002 8.42 -14.94 -66.54
N ASN A 1003 9.67 -15.22 -66.92
CA ASN A 1003 10.64 -15.99 -66.12
C ASN A 1003 11.22 -15.19 -64.95
N LYS A 1004 10.69 -13.98 -64.68
CA LYS A 1004 11.15 -13.08 -63.61
C LYS A 1004 10.05 -12.52 -62.67
N ALA A 1005 8.77 -12.87 -62.78
CA ALA A 1005 7.73 -12.18 -62.02
C ALA A 1005 7.25 -12.90 -60.74
N VAL A 1006 7.25 -12.15 -59.63
CA VAL A 1006 6.67 -12.48 -58.31
C VAL A 1006 5.13 -12.29 -58.28
N ILE A 1007 4.53 -11.79 -59.36
CA ILE A 1007 3.13 -11.27 -59.40
C ILE A 1007 2.37 -11.87 -60.58
N LYS A 1008 1.10 -12.27 -60.37
CA LYS A 1008 0.24 -12.86 -61.42
C LYS A 1008 -0.53 -11.79 -62.19
N LEU A 1009 -0.34 -11.71 -63.51
CA LEU A 1009 -1.11 -10.84 -64.40
C LEU A 1009 -2.05 -11.67 -65.29
N LYS A 1010 -3.35 -11.44 -65.16
CA LYS A 1010 -4.40 -12.23 -65.81
C LYS A 1010 -5.37 -11.35 -66.58
N TYR A 1011 -5.64 -11.69 -67.84
CA TYR A 1011 -6.78 -11.17 -68.58
C TYR A 1011 -7.87 -12.20 -68.63
N GLN A 1012 -9.11 -11.74 -68.52
CA GLN A 1012 -10.27 -12.60 -68.71
C GLN A 1012 -11.43 -11.86 -69.37
N GLY A 1013 -12.24 -12.62 -70.07
CA GLY A 1013 -13.39 -12.08 -70.78
C GLY A 1013 -14.07 -13.15 -71.61
N TYR A 1014 -14.85 -12.71 -72.58
CA TYR A 1014 -15.50 -13.59 -73.54
C TYR A 1014 -15.32 -13.09 -74.97
N ILE A 1015 -15.44 -14.03 -75.91
CA ILE A 1015 -15.43 -13.82 -77.35
C ILE A 1015 -16.67 -14.52 -77.89
N THR A 1016 -17.44 -13.81 -78.70
CA THR A 1016 -18.55 -14.38 -79.46
C THR A 1016 -18.04 -14.79 -80.83
N ILE A 1017 -18.20 -16.05 -81.19
CA ILE A 1017 -17.93 -16.53 -82.55
C ILE A 1017 -19.25 -16.51 -83.31
N LYS A 1018 -19.23 -15.96 -84.53
CA LYS A 1018 -20.34 -16.10 -85.48
C LYS A 1018 -19.84 -16.84 -86.72
N SER A 1019 -20.11 -18.14 -86.72
CA SER A 1019 -19.84 -19.04 -87.83
C SER A 1019 -21.07 -19.09 -88.75
N ASN A 1020 -20.88 -18.74 -90.01
CA ASN A 1020 -21.87 -19.02 -91.06
C ASN A 1020 -21.67 -20.49 -91.45
N LYS A 1021 -22.53 -21.39 -90.95
CA LYS A 1021 -22.64 -22.73 -91.53
C LYS A 1021 -23.10 -22.66 -92.97
#